data_AF-A0AAV2LHJ8-F1
#
_entry.id   AF-A0AAV2LHJ8-F1
#
_cell.length_a   1.000
_cell.length_b   1.000
_cell.length_c   1.000
_cell.angle_alpha   90.00
_cell.angle_beta   90.00
_cell.angle_gamma   90.00
#
_symmetry.space_group_name_H-M   'P 1'
#
loop_
_entity.id
_entity.type
_entity.pdbx_description
1 polymer ?
#
loop_
_entity_poly.entity_id
_entity_poly.type
_entity_poly.pdbx_seq_one_letter_code
_entity_poly.pdbx_strand_id
1 'polypeptide(L)'
;MSSEVLVSRPHYDDRAVALGVPAQDPPVEPDVTPPSSGSAPVGYRSAKYTPAEWFSKYHSILQKATTDHGEAERVQRLSKVLSQDTETDTQHTQAQNTRLLGDRLQDIHYWRSELQQHISQLQADIQALCGQRLRLERALDATEIPFAIATDNLTCRTQRPAPDLVQDLVEEELLKEVDLIKNIQALLRRTTAHVVSQIKMLGLSSLLLLLLCAAHLSAQDVLVRLAGVGRRGPNEGRVEVFYNGAWGTICDDEVDLNLAKVVCQQLGFLRSLTWAHSAKFGEGQGLIWLDNVMCSGTEQSIAECRSNGWGINDCTHAEDLGVICGPERRPGFPPASMDETSYNRPPQPQQGAHEQVQPVGPPAELAPHSHNPSRGHQIALHRGASSSRRSSLSPQQNGHEIQILRRHRGSSRPGQQSGQGVPQGHQLPSRLINSAAYRQRHDTTRLSPQAVRREAEGQMNRPPAHSQSERRPDQQPLSGNHVDPEPVYPDPGHETQYTQGAEKAHVEEIRLRPVLTGNHGGLVTEGVLEVKHAGKWRHVCNHGWDLSSSRVACGMLGFPAAQALDLNPYRKLWDSKLSDPSSRLGGLVSKKAYWVEKVQCQGVEASLSQCQTLLSLPREEVPCRGGMHVVVRCVPGAQFSRSGRAPAPPATPPVVRLKSGPRLGEGRVEVLKEGKWGSICDHLWDISDANVVCRELGFGTAKEAMGQAQLGQGTGPIHMNSVQCTGRERTISECSYRPVPLYTCKHNQDVSVRCNVPITGMQASVRLAGGRERAEGRVEVLMDVGGVKRWGSVCSENWGINEAMVVCRQLGLGFASNAHQETWYWPSSADAGEVLLSGTHCTGSEMSIQHCRRNTNVYCPRGGEGRAAGVTCVEAAPDLVVDSQLVQETAYLEDRPLHLLTCAQEENCLSSSAARMHWPYGHRRLLRFSSRIMNVGQADFRPRASREDWVWHQCHRHYHSIEVFTHYDLLTLNGTKVAEGHKASFCLEDTYCPEGLHKRYACYNLGQQGISVGCWDTYRHDIDCQWIDVTDVRPGEYIFQVEVNPSLDMAESDFQNNVMRCRCKYDGARVYMFGCHAGDAYSAEAEDLFDHQQQISNNFL
;
A
#
# COMPACT_ATOMS: atom_id res chain seq x y z
N MET A 1 42.19 48.46 -21.31
CA MET A 1 41.57 49.23 -20.22
C MET A 1 41.09 48.18 -19.23
N SER A 2 41.79 47.89 -18.13
CA SER A 2 42.15 48.79 -17.00
C SER A 2 40.88 49.13 -16.20
N SER A 3 40.71 48.76 -14.92
CA SER A 3 41.61 48.11 -13.93
C SER A 3 40.77 47.21 -12.98
N GLU A 4 41.27 46.11 -12.40
CA GLU A 4 41.94 46.03 -11.06
C GLU A 4 41.06 46.62 -9.92
N VAL A 5 40.71 45.94 -8.82
CA VAL A 5 41.59 45.40 -7.75
C VAL A 5 40.84 44.47 -6.76
N LEU A 6 41.49 43.37 -6.30
CA LEU A 6 41.28 42.54 -5.05
C LEU A 6 39.85 42.01 -4.73
N VAL A 7 39.62 40.98 -3.89
CA VAL A 7 40.18 40.48 -2.61
C VAL A 7 39.94 38.96 -2.52
N SER A 8 40.69 38.04 -1.90
CA SER A 8 42.08 37.95 -1.37
C SER A 8 42.35 36.44 -1.02
N ARG A 9 43.31 36.09 -0.15
CA ARG A 9 43.55 34.73 0.39
C ARG A 9 43.83 34.75 1.92
N PRO A 10 43.58 33.66 2.67
CA PRO A 10 44.30 33.37 3.91
C PRO A 10 45.67 32.72 3.64
N HIS A 11 46.60 32.83 4.59
CA HIS A 11 47.98 32.31 4.56
C HIS A 11 48.18 31.35 5.73
N TYR A 12 48.90 30.23 5.53
CA TYR A 12 49.75 29.55 6.53
C TYR A 12 50.34 28.26 5.92
N ASP A 13 51.58 27.84 6.19
CA ASP A 13 52.87 28.57 6.12
C ASP A 13 53.93 27.51 5.74
N ASP A 14 54.96 27.89 4.96
CA ASP A 14 55.82 26.91 4.28
C ASP A 14 57.30 27.05 4.67
N ARG A 15 57.91 25.96 5.14
CA ARG A 15 59.32 25.89 5.56
C ARG A 15 60.00 24.60 5.17
N ALA A 16 60.28 24.48 3.88
CA ALA A 16 61.32 23.56 3.40
C ALA A 16 62.72 23.99 3.89
N VAL A 17 63.58 23.00 4.17
CA VAL A 17 65.04 23.14 4.21
C VAL A 17 65.60 22.17 3.17
N ALA A 18 66.58 22.61 2.39
CA ALA A 18 66.94 22.02 1.10
C ALA A 18 68.20 21.13 1.14
N LEU A 19 68.70 20.80 -0.06
CA LEU A 19 69.92 20.03 -0.39
C LEU A 19 69.77 18.50 -0.29
N GLY A 20 70.38 17.67 -1.14
CA GLY A 20 71.04 17.97 -2.43
C GLY A 20 72.20 17.03 -2.81
N VAL A 21 72.13 16.43 -4.01
CA VAL A 21 73.23 15.73 -4.74
C VAL A 21 73.71 14.38 -4.09
N PRO A 22 74.68 13.58 -4.62
CA PRO A 22 74.31 12.30 -5.27
C PRO A 22 75.07 11.00 -4.85
N ALA A 23 74.55 9.87 -5.35
CA ALA A 23 75.20 8.62 -5.81
C ALA A 23 76.56 8.10 -5.25
N GLN A 24 76.59 6.81 -4.83
CA GLN A 24 77.65 5.83 -5.11
C GLN A 24 77.31 4.38 -4.67
N ASP A 25 77.95 3.39 -5.31
CA ASP A 25 77.97 1.95 -4.94
C ASP A 25 79.18 1.63 -3.98
N PRO A 26 79.72 0.39 -3.84
CA PRO A 26 79.29 -0.59 -2.81
C PRO A 26 80.45 -1.14 -1.93
N PRO A 27 80.14 -1.97 -0.91
CA PRO A 27 80.97 -3.13 -0.54
C PRO A 27 80.14 -4.44 -0.42
N VAL A 28 80.58 -5.65 -0.75
CA VAL A 28 81.85 -6.39 -0.51
C VAL A 28 81.94 -7.00 0.91
N GLU A 29 82.34 -8.27 0.97
CA GLU A 29 82.31 -9.20 2.13
C GLU A 29 83.30 -8.87 3.26
N PRO A 30 83.17 -9.57 4.41
CA PRO A 30 84.34 -10.38 4.83
C PRO A 30 84.03 -11.84 5.19
N ASP A 31 85.09 -12.66 5.10
CA ASP A 31 85.18 -14.12 5.30
C ASP A 31 85.54 -14.51 6.76
N VAL A 32 85.79 -15.81 6.97
CA VAL A 32 86.62 -16.47 8.01
C VAL A 32 85.85 -17.39 8.99
N THR A 33 86.52 -18.49 9.35
CA THR A 33 85.95 -19.71 9.97
C THR A 33 86.49 -19.96 11.42
N PRO A 34 86.65 -21.20 11.96
CA PRO A 34 85.99 -21.57 13.22
C PRO A 34 86.94 -21.76 14.43
N PRO A 35 86.38 -22.07 15.62
CA PRO A 35 86.86 -23.25 16.35
C PRO A 35 85.74 -24.09 17.00
N SER A 36 86.12 -25.09 17.81
CA SER A 36 85.29 -26.25 18.17
C SER A 36 85.12 -26.51 19.68
N SER A 37 84.22 -27.46 19.98
CA SER A 37 84.04 -28.23 21.24
C SER A 37 83.14 -27.66 22.36
N GLY A 38 82.31 -28.54 22.93
CA GLY A 38 81.35 -28.29 24.01
C GLY A 38 80.09 -29.16 23.91
N SER A 39 79.88 -30.08 24.86
CA SER A 39 78.71 -30.99 24.95
C SER A 39 77.50 -30.28 25.63
N ALA A 40 76.25 -30.77 25.67
CA ALA A 40 75.62 -32.09 25.40
C ALA A 40 74.09 -31.87 25.11
N PRO A 41 73.16 -32.85 25.26
CA PRO A 41 73.15 -34.28 24.91
C PRO A 41 71.94 -34.69 24.00
N VAL A 42 72.06 -35.85 23.31
CA VAL A 42 71.00 -36.82 22.89
C VAL A 42 69.59 -36.28 22.51
N GLY A 43 69.20 -36.36 21.21
CA GLY A 43 67.78 -36.09 20.85
C GLY A 43 67.31 -36.12 19.38
N TYR A 44 67.47 -37.23 18.64
CA TYR A 44 66.66 -37.62 17.46
C TYR A 44 66.65 -36.83 16.11
N ARG A 45 66.76 -37.63 15.02
CA ARG A 45 66.22 -37.46 13.63
C ARG A 45 66.94 -36.52 12.65
N SER A 46 67.90 -37.15 11.95
CA SER A 46 67.99 -37.21 10.47
C SER A 46 67.56 -35.97 9.66
N ALA A 47 68.54 -35.31 9.03
CA ALA A 47 68.28 -34.39 7.93
C ALA A 47 67.45 -35.07 6.82
N LYS A 48 66.46 -34.35 6.28
CA LYS A 48 65.39 -34.91 5.42
C LYS A 48 65.71 -34.94 3.92
N TYR A 49 66.90 -34.46 3.54
CA TYR A 49 67.39 -34.32 2.17
C TYR A 49 68.92 -34.47 2.16
N THR A 50 69.48 -35.06 1.11
CA THR A 50 70.92 -35.00 0.82
C THR A 50 71.31 -33.61 0.30
N PRO A 51 72.60 -33.21 0.36
CA PRO A 51 73.06 -31.93 -0.16
C PRO A 51 72.72 -31.70 -1.64
N ALA A 52 72.76 -32.75 -2.48
CA ALA A 52 72.43 -32.67 -3.90
C ALA A 52 70.93 -32.43 -4.15
N GLU A 53 70.06 -33.11 -3.41
CA GLU A 53 68.60 -32.88 -3.47
C GLU A 53 68.24 -31.48 -2.97
N TRP A 54 68.91 -31.00 -1.92
CA TRP A 54 68.75 -29.63 -1.43
C TRP A 54 69.17 -28.61 -2.49
N PHE A 55 70.32 -28.79 -3.14
CA PHE A 55 70.81 -27.88 -4.20
C PHE A 55 69.87 -27.84 -5.41
N SER A 56 69.41 -29.01 -5.87
CA SER A 56 68.45 -29.13 -6.98
C SER A 56 67.10 -28.47 -6.66
N LYS A 57 66.59 -28.67 -5.44
CA LYS A 57 65.37 -28.01 -4.97
C LYS A 57 65.55 -26.50 -4.79
N TYR A 58 66.72 -26.05 -4.33
CA TYR A 58 67.04 -24.63 -4.20
C TYR A 58 67.10 -23.94 -5.57
N HIS A 59 67.78 -24.55 -6.55
CA HIS A 59 67.83 -24.03 -7.93
C HIS A 59 66.44 -23.96 -8.60
N SER A 60 65.60 -24.97 -8.45
CA SER A 60 64.24 -24.93 -9.03
C SER A 60 63.32 -23.91 -8.35
N ILE A 61 63.46 -23.70 -7.03
CA ILE A 61 62.77 -22.60 -6.32
C ILE A 61 63.28 -21.24 -6.82
N LEU A 62 64.60 -21.06 -6.98
CA LEU A 62 65.20 -19.81 -7.43
C LEU A 62 64.79 -19.47 -8.87
N GLN A 63 64.88 -20.45 -9.78
CA GLN A 63 64.46 -20.30 -11.18
C GLN A 63 62.96 -19.98 -11.29
N LYS A 64 62.12 -20.60 -10.44
CA LYS A 64 60.70 -20.25 -10.37
C LYS A 64 60.52 -18.81 -9.88
N ALA A 65 61.19 -18.40 -8.79
CA ALA A 65 61.10 -17.05 -8.26
C ALA A 65 61.49 -15.98 -9.29
N THR A 66 62.54 -16.21 -10.08
CA THR A 66 62.93 -15.31 -11.19
C THR A 66 61.85 -15.24 -12.28
N THR A 67 61.18 -16.36 -12.57
CA THR A 67 60.09 -16.42 -13.55
C THR A 67 58.83 -15.70 -13.05
N ASP A 68 58.41 -16.00 -11.81
CA ASP A 68 57.28 -15.36 -11.13
C ASP A 68 57.50 -13.84 -10.99
N HIS A 69 58.74 -13.39 -10.76
CA HIS A 69 59.12 -11.97 -10.72
C HIS A 69 59.07 -11.29 -12.10
N GLY A 70 59.57 -11.95 -13.16
CA GLY A 70 59.48 -11.41 -14.53
C GLY A 70 58.03 -11.25 -15.01
N GLU A 71 57.15 -12.18 -14.65
CA GLU A 71 55.71 -12.05 -14.91
C GLU A 71 55.06 -10.94 -14.07
N ALA A 72 55.46 -10.76 -12.80
CA ALA A 72 54.99 -9.65 -11.98
C ALA A 72 55.37 -8.28 -12.56
N GLU A 73 56.61 -8.11 -13.06
CA GLU A 73 56.99 -6.91 -13.79
C GLU A 73 56.18 -6.72 -15.07
N ARG A 74 55.95 -7.78 -15.85
CA ARG A 74 55.18 -7.74 -17.10
C ARG A 74 53.74 -7.26 -16.83
N VAL A 75 53.10 -7.78 -15.78
CA VAL A 75 51.77 -7.35 -15.32
C VAL A 75 51.79 -5.90 -14.84
N GLN A 76 52.81 -5.48 -14.07
CA GLN A 76 52.90 -4.09 -13.58
C GLN A 76 53.09 -3.08 -14.74
N ARG A 77 53.88 -3.43 -15.77
CA ARG A 77 54.04 -2.59 -16.97
C ARG A 77 52.74 -2.49 -17.76
N LEU A 78 52.05 -3.62 -18.00
CA LEU A 78 50.75 -3.63 -18.69
C LEU A 78 49.68 -2.85 -17.92
N SER A 79 49.64 -2.97 -16.59
CA SER A 79 48.73 -2.20 -15.73
C SER A 79 48.97 -0.69 -15.82
N LYS A 80 50.23 -0.23 -15.94
CA LYS A 80 50.53 1.19 -16.17
C LYS A 80 50.06 1.69 -17.54
N VAL A 81 50.29 0.92 -18.59
CA VAL A 81 49.84 1.27 -19.96
C VAL A 81 48.31 1.36 -19.99
N LEU A 82 47.61 0.31 -19.53
CA LEU A 82 46.14 0.29 -19.43
C LEU A 82 45.59 1.47 -18.59
N SER A 83 46.28 1.88 -17.52
CA SER A 83 45.87 3.05 -16.72
C SER A 83 45.99 4.36 -17.50
N GLN A 84 47.02 4.52 -18.33
CA GLN A 84 47.24 5.73 -19.13
C GLN A 84 46.30 5.78 -20.35
N ASP A 85 46.06 4.64 -21.00
CA ASP A 85 45.08 4.50 -22.08
C ASP A 85 43.66 4.82 -21.55
N THR A 86 43.28 4.24 -20.41
CA THR A 86 41.98 4.51 -19.76
C THR A 86 41.84 5.97 -19.35
N GLU A 87 42.90 6.61 -18.84
CA GLU A 87 42.88 8.02 -18.45
C GLU A 87 42.70 8.94 -19.68
N THR A 88 43.39 8.66 -20.79
CA THR A 88 43.25 9.44 -22.03
C THR A 88 41.88 9.25 -22.70
N ASP A 89 41.35 8.02 -22.77
CA ASP A 89 39.99 7.77 -23.26
C ASP A 89 38.93 8.42 -22.37
N THR A 90 39.13 8.45 -21.05
CA THR A 90 38.24 9.14 -20.11
C THR A 90 38.25 10.65 -20.34
N GLN A 91 39.43 11.26 -20.50
CA GLN A 91 39.56 12.69 -20.78
C GLN A 91 38.93 13.06 -22.14
N HIS A 92 39.14 12.25 -23.18
CA HIS A 92 38.54 12.46 -24.51
C HIS A 92 37.01 12.34 -24.46
N THR A 93 36.48 11.30 -23.81
CA THR A 93 35.04 11.07 -23.63
C THR A 93 34.40 12.21 -22.84
N GLN A 94 35.03 12.67 -21.76
CA GLN A 94 34.55 13.80 -20.96
C GLN A 94 34.53 15.10 -21.77
N ALA A 95 35.53 15.36 -22.61
CA ALA A 95 35.55 16.51 -23.50
C ALA A 95 34.44 16.46 -24.57
N GLN A 96 34.21 15.29 -25.18
CA GLN A 96 33.10 15.10 -26.14
C GLN A 96 31.73 15.27 -25.47
N ASN A 97 31.52 14.67 -24.30
CA ASN A 97 30.27 14.82 -23.54
C ASN A 97 30.01 16.27 -23.12
N THR A 98 31.05 16.97 -22.64
CA THR A 98 30.95 18.40 -22.27
C THR A 98 30.55 19.27 -23.48
N ARG A 99 31.10 18.98 -24.66
CA ARG A 99 30.73 19.66 -25.91
C ARG A 99 29.29 19.38 -26.30
N LEU A 100 28.88 18.11 -26.35
CA LEU A 100 27.51 17.72 -26.71
C LEU A 100 26.46 18.28 -25.73
N LEU A 101 26.82 18.42 -24.45
CA LEU A 101 25.98 19.08 -23.45
C LEU A 101 25.84 20.59 -23.71
N GLY A 102 26.93 21.25 -24.11
CA GLY A 102 26.93 22.65 -24.53
C GLY A 102 26.09 22.90 -25.78
N ASP A 103 26.26 22.07 -26.81
CA ASP A 103 25.48 22.12 -28.05
C ASP A 103 23.96 21.95 -27.74
N ARG A 104 23.59 20.97 -26.90
CA ARG A 104 22.19 20.79 -26.46
C ARG A 104 21.65 21.91 -25.57
N LEU A 105 22.47 22.53 -24.73
CA LEU A 105 22.07 23.71 -23.95
C LEU A 105 21.74 24.88 -24.89
N GLN A 106 22.53 25.08 -25.95
CA GLN A 106 22.29 26.13 -26.94
C GLN A 106 20.97 25.92 -27.69
N ASP A 107 20.65 24.69 -28.10
CA ASP A 107 19.34 24.34 -28.67
C ASP A 107 18.18 24.62 -27.70
N ILE A 108 18.31 24.22 -26.43
CA ILE A 108 17.28 24.46 -25.39
C ILE A 108 17.06 25.96 -25.17
N HIS A 109 18.13 26.76 -25.15
CA HIS A 109 18.03 28.22 -25.05
C HIS A 109 17.35 28.84 -26.27
N TYR A 110 17.65 28.37 -27.49
CA TYR A 110 17.00 28.83 -28.73
C TYR A 110 15.49 28.57 -28.72
N TRP A 111 15.08 27.32 -28.46
CA TRP A 111 13.66 26.95 -28.41
C TRP A 111 12.92 27.65 -27.28
N ARG A 112 13.57 27.89 -26.13
CA ARG A 112 13.02 28.70 -25.06
C ARG A 112 12.74 30.14 -25.51
N SER A 113 13.67 30.79 -26.23
CA SER A 113 13.42 32.16 -26.74
C SER A 113 12.28 32.23 -27.74
N GLU A 114 12.20 31.30 -28.70
CA GLU A 114 11.09 31.25 -29.68
C GLU A 114 9.73 31.02 -29.00
N LEU A 115 9.65 30.10 -28.04
CA LEU A 115 8.42 29.85 -27.29
C LEU A 115 8.01 31.07 -26.45
N GLN A 116 8.96 31.76 -25.80
CA GLN A 116 8.66 32.99 -25.05
C GLN A 116 8.18 34.12 -25.97
N GLN A 117 8.76 34.25 -27.17
CA GLN A 117 8.31 35.22 -28.18
C GLN A 117 6.86 34.91 -28.64
N HIS A 118 6.58 33.66 -29.00
CA HIS A 118 5.22 33.24 -29.41
C HIS A 118 4.17 33.43 -28.29
N ILE A 119 4.52 33.13 -27.03
CA ILE A 119 3.63 33.39 -25.88
C ILE A 119 3.34 34.89 -25.74
N SER A 120 4.35 35.76 -25.86
CA SER A 120 4.15 37.22 -25.74
C SER A 120 3.23 37.79 -26.84
N GLN A 121 3.32 37.27 -28.07
CA GLN A 121 2.46 37.69 -29.17
C GLN A 121 1.00 37.27 -28.93
N LEU A 122 0.77 36.01 -28.53
CA LEU A 122 -0.57 35.51 -28.20
C LEU A 122 -1.20 36.29 -27.03
N GLN A 123 -0.41 36.67 -26.02
CA GLN A 123 -0.87 37.52 -24.92
C GLN A 123 -1.32 38.91 -25.40
N ALA A 124 -0.56 39.54 -26.31
CA ALA A 124 -0.92 40.83 -26.89
C ALA A 124 -2.22 40.76 -27.73
N ASP A 125 -2.36 39.72 -28.56
CA ASP A 125 -3.55 39.50 -29.39
C ASP A 125 -4.81 39.25 -28.55
N ILE A 126 -4.69 38.47 -27.47
CA ILE A 126 -5.76 38.23 -26.50
C ILE A 126 -6.14 39.53 -25.76
N GLN A 127 -5.16 40.33 -25.32
CA GLN A 127 -5.43 41.63 -24.68
C GLN A 127 -6.17 42.58 -25.63
N ALA A 128 -5.80 42.61 -26.92
CA ALA A 128 -6.47 43.41 -27.93
C ALA A 128 -7.95 42.98 -28.13
N LEU A 129 -8.22 41.67 -28.22
CA LEU A 129 -9.58 41.14 -28.37
C LEU A 129 -10.44 41.37 -27.11
N CYS A 130 -9.89 41.19 -25.91
CA CYS A 130 -10.58 41.53 -24.66
C CYS A 130 -10.91 43.03 -24.57
N GLY A 131 -9.98 43.90 -25.01
CA GLY A 131 -10.21 45.34 -25.12
C GLY A 131 -11.29 45.72 -26.13
N GLN A 132 -11.41 44.97 -27.24
CA GLN A 132 -12.52 45.14 -28.19
C GLN A 132 -13.86 44.68 -27.60
N ARG A 133 -13.90 43.53 -26.90
CA ARG A 133 -15.11 43.03 -26.23
C ARG A 133 -15.68 44.06 -25.25
N LEU A 134 -14.83 44.60 -24.37
CA LEU A 134 -15.24 45.60 -23.37
C LEU A 134 -15.76 46.91 -23.99
N ARG A 135 -15.30 47.28 -25.19
CA ARG A 135 -15.83 48.43 -25.94
C ARG A 135 -17.21 48.15 -26.54
N LEU A 136 -17.44 46.94 -27.04
CA LEU A 136 -18.75 46.51 -27.56
C LEU A 136 -19.79 46.33 -26.45
N GLU A 137 -19.38 45.80 -25.29
CA GLU A 137 -20.19 45.67 -24.08
C GLU A 137 -20.67 47.06 -23.62
N ARG A 138 -19.76 48.00 -23.38
CA ARG A 138 -20.12 49.40 -23.01
C ARG A 138 -20.97 50.12 -24.06
N ALA A 139 -20.77 49.83 -25.34
CA ALA A 139 -21.59 50.39 -26.42
C ALA A 139 -23.01 49.81 -26.45
N LEU A 140 -23.21 48.57 -25.98
CA LEU A 140 -24.52 47.96 -25.80
C LEU A 140 -25.23 48.57 -24.58
N ASP A 141 -24.55 48.63 -23.44
CA ASP A 141 -25.07 49.22 -22.18
C ASP A 141 -25.57 50.66 -22.40
N ALA A 142 -24.81 51.46 -23.15
CA ALA A 142 -25.15 52.84 -23.49
C ALA A 142 -26.45 52.99 -24.32
N THR A 143 -26.95 51.92 -24.95
CA THR A 143 -28.24 51.94 -25.66
C THR A 143 -29.44 51.57 -24.80
N GLU A 144 -29.25 51.00 -23.61
CA GLU A 144 -30.38 50.50 -22.80
C GLU A 144 -31.24 51.64 -22.23
N ILE A 145 -30.63 52.74 -21.78
CA ILE A 145 -31.37 53.91 -21.27
C ILE A 145 -32.18 54.60 -22.40
N PRO A 146 -31.61 54.94 -23.57
CA PRO A 146 -32.40 55.41 -24.72
C PRO A 146 -33.52 54.44 -25.13
N PHE A 147 -33.24 53.14 -25.15
CA PHE A 147 -34.24 52.13 -25.52
C PHE A 147 -35.43 52.08 -24.56
N ALA A 148 -35.16 52.13 -23.24
CA ALA A 148 -36.20 52.17 -22.21
C ALA A 148 -37.04 53.45 -22.35
N ILE A 149 -36.41 54.63 -22.45
CA ILE A 149 -37.12 55.91 -22.59
C ILE A 149 -38.00 55.94 -23.85
N ALA A 150 -37.50 55.48 -25.00
CA ALA A 150 -38.29 55.43 -26.23
C ALA A 150 -39.46 54.43 -26.13
N THR A 151 -39.25 53.28 -25.48
CA THR A 151 -40.28 52.25 -25.26
C THR A 151 -41.36 52.72 -24.28
N ASP A 152 -40.99 53.39 -23.19
CA ASP A 152 -41.93 53.94 -22.20
C ASP A 152 -42.76 55.07 -22.80
N ASN A 153 -42.13 55.99 -23.55
CA ASN A 153 -42.83 57.05 -24.28
C ASN A 153 -43.85 56.51 -25.29
N LEU A 154 -43.49 55.45 -26.02
CA LEU A 154 -44.40 54.74 -26.94
C LEU A 154 -45.54 54.03 -26.18
N THR A 155 -45.24 53.45 -25.02
CA THR A 155 -46.23 52.77 -24.16
C THR A 155 -47.25 53.77 -23.58
N CYS A 156 -46.79 54.94 -23.11
CA CYS A 156 -47.66 56.03 -22.63
C CYS A 156 -48.45 56.76 -23.74
N ARG A 157 -48.19 56.47 -25.02
CA ARG A 157 -49.06 56.86 -26.15
C ARG A 157 -50.07 55.77 -26.48
N THR A 158 -49.59 54.55 -26.70
CA THR A 158 -50.40 53.41 -27.18
C THR A 158 -51.39 52.85 -26.14
N GLN A 159 -51.16 53.05 -24.84
CA GLN A 159 -52.08 52.62 -23.78
C GLN A 159 -53.19 53.64 -23.43
N ARG A 160 -53.40 54.69 -24.24
CA ARG A 160 -54.43 55.71 -23.97
C ARG A 160 -55.85 55.19 -24.24
N PRO A 161 -56.86 55.60 -23.45
CA PRO A 161 -58.25 55.25 -23.71
C PRO A 161 -58.71 55.86 -25.05
N ALA A 162 -59.68 55.19 -25.69
CA ALA A 162 -60.06 55.44 -27.08
C ALA A 162 -60.30 56.90 -27.54
N PRO A 163 -60.89 57.83 -26.75
CA PRO A 163 -61.05 59.22 -27.21
C PRO A 163 -59.75 60.04 -27.23
N ASP A 164 -58.69 59.59 -26.53
CA ASP A 164 -57.40 60.30 -26.40
C ASP A 164 -56.28 59.64 -27.23
N LEU A 165 -56.62 58.66 -28.08
CA LEU A 165 -55.67 57.95 -28.93
C LEU A 165 -55.39 58.75 -30.21
N VAL A 166 -54.24 59.44 -30.23
CA VAL A 166 -53.81 60.26 -31.36
C VAL A 166 -52.63 59.58 -32.08
N GLN A 167 -52.93 58.94 -33.22
CA GLN A 167 -51.91 58.45 -34.15
C GLN A 167 -51.26 59.63 -34.88
N ASP A 168 -50.34 60.30 -34.18
CA ASP A 168 -49.55 61.42 -34.70
C ASP A 168 -48.21 60.96 -35.31
N LEU A 169 -47.57 61.87 -36.05
CA LEU A 169 -46.24 61.64 -36.65
C LEU A 169 -45.17 61.32 -35.60
N VAL A 170 -45.37 61.66 -34.32
CA VAL A 170 -44.39 61.43 -33.26
C VAL A 170 -44.50 60.00 -32.71
N GLU A 171 -45.68 59.37 -32.74
CA GLU A 171 -45.83 57.93 -32.53
C GLU A 171 -45.15 57.14 -33.66
N GLU A 172 -45.28 57.59 -34.91
CA GLU A 172 -44.62 56.96 -36.07
C GLU A 172 -43.08 57.07 -35.99
N GLU A 173 -42.54 58.23 -35.61
CA GLU A 173 -41.09 58.39 -35.40
C GLU A 173 -40.59 57.64 -34.15
N LEU A 174 -41.35 57.58 -33.06
CA LEU A 174 -41.00 56.77 -31.88
C LEU A 174 -40.92 55.27 -32.22
N LEU A 175 -41.81 54.76 -33.07
CA LEU A 175 -41.73 53.39 -33.57
C LEU A 175 -40.43 53.15 -34.37
N LYS A 176 -40.04 54.10 -35.23
CA LYS A 176 -38.78 54.04 -36.01
C LYS A 176 -37.55 54.10 -35.11
N GLU A 177 -37.55 54.96 -34.10
CA GLU A 177 -36.47 55.07 -33.10
C GLU A 177 -36.31 53.79 -32.29
N VAL A 178 -37.41 53.26 -31.75
CA VAL A 178 -37.46 51.99 -31.00
C VAL A 178 -36.93 50.83 -31.85
N ASP A 179 -37.31 50.71 -33.12
CA ASP A 179 -36.82 49.64 -33.99
C ASP A 179 -35.39 49.87 -34.49
N LEU A 180 -34.95 51.11 -34.68
CA LEU A 180 -33.54 51.43 -34.97
C LEU A 180 -32.64 50.99 -33.82
N ILE A 181 -33.00 51.30 -32.57
CA ILE A 181 -32.21 50.93 -31.40
C ILE A 181 -32.19 49.40 -31.21
N LYS A 182 -33.32 48.69 -31.40
CA LYS A 182 -33.34 47.20 -31.42
C LYS A 182 -32.36 46.63 -32.45
N ASN A 183 -32.33 47.19 -33.66
CA ASN A 183 -31.43 46.71 -34.73
C ASN A 183 -29.95 46.96 -34.38
N ILE A 184 -29.63 48.09 -33.77
CA ILE A 184 -28.27 48.39 -33.25
C ILE A 184 -27.89 47.41 -32.13
N GLN A 185 -28.77 47.16 -31.16
CA GLN A 185 -28.54 46.17 -30.10
C GLN A 185 -28.34 44.75 -30.65
N ALA A 186 -29.14 44.35 -31.65
CA ALA A 186 -29.01 43.05 -32.30
C ALA A 186 -27.66 42.91 -33.05
N LEU A 187 -27.18 43.98 -33.70
CA LEU A 187 -25.87 44.01 -34.34
C LEU A 187 -24.73 43.91 -33.31
N LEU A 188 -24.76 44.74 -32.26
CA LEU A 188 -23.75 44.73 -31.19
C LEU A 188 -23.66 43.37 -30.50
N ARG A 189 -24.80 42.75 -30.17
CA ARG A 189 -24.86 41.41 -29.56
C ARG A 189 -24.25 40.33 -30.48
N ARG A 190 -24.47 40.40 -31.80
CA ARG A 190 -23.84 39.49 -32.79
C ARG A 190 -22.33 39.71 -32.88
N THR A 191 -21.85 40.95 -32.94
CA THR A 191 -20.41 41.24 -33.02
C THR A 191 -19.69 40.85 -31.73
N THR A 192 -20.29 41.10 -30.57
CA THR A 192 -19.74 40.65 -29.27
C THR A 192 -19.64 39.12 -29.21
N ALA A 193 -20.67 38.40 -29.68
CA ALA A 193 -20.63 36.94 -29.77
C ALA A 193 -19.52 36.43 -30.71
N HIS A 194 -19.25 37.12 -31.82
CA HIS A 194 -18.15 36.79 -32.73
C HIS A 194 -16.78 36.97 -32.06
N VAL A 195 -16.54 38.11 -31.37
CA VAL A 195 -15.30 38.36 -30.63
C VAL A 195 -15.11 37.34 -29.50
N VAL A 196 -16.18 37.01 -28.75
CA VAL A 196 -16.15 35.94 -27.75
C VAL A 196 -15.84 34.57 -28.38
N SER A 197 -16.35 34.29 -29.58
CA SER A 197 -16.02 33.06 -30.32
C SER A 197 -14.55 33.03 -30.74
N GLN A 198 -13.97 34.15 -31.17
CA GLN A 198 -12.54 34.23 -31.51
C GLN A 198 -11.65 34.06 -30.26
N ILE A 199 -12.02 34.68 -29.14
CA ILE A 199 -11.34 34.46 -27.84
C ILE A 199 -11.43 32.99 -27.41
N LYS A 200 -12.58 32.33 -27.61
CA LYS A 200 -12.74 30.89 -27.34
C LYS A 200 -11.89 30.00 -28.26
N MET A 201 -11.81 30.32 -29.56
CA MET A 201 -10.98 29.58 -30.51
C MET A 201 -9.48 29.70 -30.17
N LEU A 202 -9.02 30.87 -29.73
CA LEU A 202 -7.65 31.07 -29.23
C LEU A 202 -7.44 30.44 -27.84
N GLY A 203 -8.49 30.33 -27.02
CA GLY A 203 -8.45 29.72 -25.69
C GLY A 203 -8.51 28.19 -25.66
N LEU A 204 -8.77 27.52 -26.79
CA LEU A 204 -8.87 26.05 -26.86
C LEU A 204 -7.54 25.31 -26.66
N SER A 205 -6.44 26.02 -26.41
CA SER A 205 -5.14 25.46 -25.99
C SER A 205 -4.78 25.77 -24.52
N SER A 206 -5.63 26.44 -23.73
CA SER A 206 -5.32 26.78 -22.33
C SER A 206 -6.57 27.05 -21.46
N LEU A 207 -6.91 26.10 -20.59
CA LEU A 207 -8.01 26.21 -19.60
C LEU A 207 -7.74 27.22 -18.46
N LEU A 208 -6.67 28.01 -18.55
CA LEU A 208 -6.18 28.91 -17.50
C LEU A 208 -6.82 30.31 -17.55
N LEU A 209 -7.37 30.73 -18.70
CA LEU A 209 -7.69 32.14 -18.95
C LEU A 209 -8.97 32.67 -18.26
N LEU A 210 -9.84 31.78 -17.75
CA LEU A 210 -11.04 32.18 -16.99
C LEU A 210 -10.71 32.75 -15.60
N LEU A 211 -9.56 32.41 -15.02
CA LEU A 211 -9.06 33.00 -13.77
C LEU A 211 -8.39 34.36 -14.00
N LEU A 212 -7.73 34.55 -15.15
CA LEU A 212 -6.89 35.71 -15.44
C LEU A 212 -7.68 37.02 -15.69
N CYS A 213 -8.99 36.96 -15.98
CA CYS A 213 -9.83 38.16 -16.05
C CYS A 213 -10.24 38.73 -14.67
N ALA A 214 -10.06 37.98 -13.58
CA ALA A 214 -10.38 38.43 -12.22
C ALA A 214 -9.15 38.87 -11.40
N ALA A 215 -7.94 38.48 -11.82
CA ALA A 215 -6.71 38.57 -11.03
C ALA A 215 -5.72 39.67 -11.48
N HIS A 216 -6.19 40.73 -12.14
CA HIS A 216 -5.34 41.85 -12.59
C HIS A 216 -5.52 43.15 -11.78
N LEU A 217 -5.74 43.01 -10.46
CA LEU A 217 -5.55 44.07 -9.47
C LEU A 217 -4.75 43.59 -8.24
N SER A 218 -3.54 43.09 -8.46
CA SER A 218 -2.39 43.33 -7.57
C SER A 218 -1.08 42.92 -8.23
N ALA A 219 -0.06 43.75 -8.14
CA ALA A 219 1.29 43.22 -7.96
C ALA A 219 1.36 42.73 -6.50
N GLN A 220 1.78 41.49 -6.26
CA GLN A 220 1.96 40.99 -4.89
C GLN A 220 3.39 41.29 -4.44
N ASP A 221 3.56 42.33 -3.64
CA ASP A 221 4.78 42.52 -2.86
C ASP A 221 4.89 41.37 -1.84
N VAL A 222 6.01 40.65 -1.88
CA VAL A 222 6.29 39.55 -0.95
C VAL A 222 6.66 40.13 0.42
N LEU A 223 5.76 40.00 1.39
CA LEU A 223 5.96 40.48 2.76
C LEU A 223 6.72 39.44 3.58
N VAL A 224 7.55 39.90 4.52
CA VAL A 224 8.32 39.04 5.43
C VAL A 224 8.15 39.55 6.86
N ARG A 225 8.10 38.64 7.84
CA ARG A 225 8.06 38.95 9.28
C ARG A 225 8.95 38.01 10.09
N LEU A 226 9.25 38.40 11.32
CA LEU A 226 9.91 37.55 12.31
C LEU A 226 8.92 37.12 13.40
N ALA A 227 8.74 35.82 13.55
CA ALA A 227 7.78 35.19 14.44
C ALA A 227 8.47 34.32 15.51
N GLY A 228 7.68 33.59 16.29
CA GLY A 228 8.17 32.56 17.21
C GLY A 228 8.30 32.96 18.68
N VAL A 229 8.77 32.01 19.49
CA VAL A 229 9.03 32.10 20.93
C VAL A 229 10.53 32.25 21.22
N GLY A 230 10.89 32.61 22.45
CA GLY A 230 12.30 32.75 22.88
C GLY A 230 13.05 33.99 22.37
N ARG A 231 12.40 34.84 21.56
CA ARG A 231 12.95 36.10 21.01
C ARG A 231 13.34 37.08 22.13
N ARG A 232 14.57 37.61 22.07
CA ARG A 232 15.12 38.63 23.00
C ARG A 232 14.90 40.06 22.53
N GLY A 233 14.52 40.26 21.27
CA GLY A 233 14.31 41.57 20.65
C GLY A 233 13.57 41.47 19.31
N PRO A 234 13.05 42.58 18.77
CA PRO A 234 12.25 42.61 17.53
C PRO A 234 13.11 42.46 16.26
N ASN A 235 14.39 42.11 16.44
CA ASN A 235 15.41 41.88 15.44
C ASN A 235 15.80 40.40 15.31
N GLU A 236 15.14 39.49 16.01
CA GLU A 236 15.36 38.05 15.90
C GLU A 236 14.04 37.26 15.91
N GLY A 237 14.02 36.09 15.28
CA GLY A 237 12.86 35.21 15.19
C GLY A 237 12.91 34.23 14.02
N ARG A 238 11.92 33.33 13.96
CA ARG A 238 11.65 32.47 12.79
C ARG A 238 11.21 33.34 11.62
N VAL A 239 11.70 33.05 10.41
CA VAL A 239 11.30 33.77 9.19
C VAL A 239 9.96 33.24 8.70
N GLU A 240 9.00 34.15 8.50
CA GLU A 240 7.74 33.86 7.84
C GLU A 240 7.55 34.82 6.67
N VAL A 241 7.08 34.28 5.55
CA VAL A 241 6.87 34.96 4.27
C VAL A 241 5.39 34.91 3.92
N PHE A 242 4.82 36.01 3.42
CA PHE A 242 3.46 36.06 2.89
C PHE A 242 3.52 35.98 1.37
N TYR A 243 2.97 34.91 0.81
CA TYR A 243 2.91 34.66 -0.63
C TYR A 243 1.56 34.07 -0.99
N ASN A 244 1.01 34.44 -2.16
CA ASN A 244 -0.26 33.94 -2.69
C ASN A 244 -1.43 33.91 -1.67
N GLY A 245 -1.49 34.89 -0.75
CA GLY A 245 -2.56 35.03 0.24
C GLY A 245 -2.36 34.30 1.57
N ALA A 246 -1.25 33.58 1.81
CA ALA A 246 -0.99 32.89 3.06
C ALA A 246 0.45 33.11 3.61
N TRP A 247 0.58 33.07 4.94
CA TRP A 247 1.88 33.02 5.60
C TRP A 247 2.43 31.59 5.58
N GLY A 248 3.74 31.45 5.42
CA GLY A 248 4.49 30.20 5.52
C GLY A 248 5.96 30.46 5.82
N THR A 249 6.73 29.43 6.16
CA THR A 249 8.12 29.53 6.64
C THR A 249 9.15 29.30 5.53
N ILE A 250 10.43 29.25 5.89
CA ILE A 250 11.55 28.90 5.01
C ILE A 250 12.34 27.79 5.69
N CYS A 251 12.81 26.79 4.95
CA CYS A 251 13.70 25.74 5.48
C CYS A 251 15.13 26.27 5.73
N ASP A 252 15.89 25.63 6.61
CA ASP A 252 17.26 25.98 6.96
C ASP A 252 18.36 25.20 6.18
N ASP A 253 17.96 24.34 5.23
CA ASP A 253 18.87 23.63 4.33
C ASP A 253 19.54 24.53 3.27
N GLU A 254 20.80 24.21 2.98
CA GLU A 254 21.77 24.99 2.18
C GLU A 254 21.89 26.50 2.54
N VAL A 255 21.46 26.90 3.74
CA VAL A 255 21.43 28.31 4.16
C VAL A 255 22.81 28.91 4.47
N ASP A 256 23.00 30.17 4.04
CA ASP A 256 24.19 30.97 4.31
C ASP A 256 23.90 32.34 4.97
N LEU A 257 24.95 33.12 5.21
CA LEU A 257 24.83 34.47 5.77
C LEU A 257 24.29 35.52 4.76
N ASN A 258 24.29 35.23 3.47
CA ASN A 258 23.73 36.11 2.44
C ASN A 258 22.19 36.01 2.41
N LEU A 259 21.62 34.83 2.61
CA LEU A 259 20.17 34.69 2.86
C LEU A 259 19.74 35.52 4.07
N ALA A 260 20.41 35.34 5.21
CA ALA A 260 20.15 36.11 6.43
C ALA A 260 20.26 37.63 6.19
N LYS A 261 21.22 38.05 5.35
CA LYS A 261 21.44 39.44 4.95
C LYS A 261 20.27 39.99 4.11
N VAL A 262 19.77 39.25 3.11
CA VAL A 262 18.60 39.68 2.32
C VAL A 262 17.36 39.83 3.21
N VAL A 263 17.04 38.81 4.01
CA VAL A 263 15.89 38.83 4.93
C VAL A 263 15.97 40.04 5.89
N CYS A 264 17.13 40.26 6.53
CA CYS A 264 17.30 41.41 7.42
C CYS A 264 17.23 42.77 6.69
N GLN A 265 17.68 42.86 5.43
CA GLN A 265 17.60 44.11 4.66
C GLN A 265 16.18 44.41 4.16
N GLN A 266 15.44 43.39 3.70
CA GLN A 266 14.02 43.49 3.33
C GLN A 266 13.15 43.90 4.53
N LEU A 267 13.49 43.40 5.72
CA LEU A 267 12.90 43.82 7.01
C LEU A 267 13.34 45.23 7.47
N GLY A 268 14.21 45.93 6.75
CA GLY A 268 14.62 47.31 7.05
C GLY A 268 15.74 47.47 8.08
N PHE A 269 16.53 46.43 8.36
CA PHE A 269 17.75 46.53 9.17
C PHE A 269 18.97 46.91 8.30
N LEU A 270 20.03 47.43 8.93
CA LEU A 270 21.30 47.73 8.24
C LEU A 270 22.06 46.45 7.87
N ARG A 271 22.04 45.45 8.75
CA ARG A 271 22.91 44.26 8.70
C ARG A 271 22.25 43.04 9.34
N SER A 272 22.57 41.85 8.85
CA SER A 272 22.40 40.60 9.59
C SER A 272 23.50 40.44 10.65
N LEU A 273 23.28 39.57 11.64
CA LEU A 273 24.30 39.08 12.56
C LEU A 273 24.57 37.59 12.33
N THR A 274 23.50 36.79 12.24
CA THR A 274 23.55 35.35 11.92
C THR A 274 22.17 34.84 11.49
N TRP A 275 22.11 33.67 10.88
CA TRP A 275 20.91 32.82 10.84
C TRP A 275 20.89 31.85 12.05
N ALA A 276 19.86 31.02 12.13
CA ALA A 276 19.66 30.00 13.12
C ALA A 276 18.89 28.80 12.53
N HIS A 277 19.36 27.59 12.83
CA HIS A 277 18.79 26.33 12.37
C HIS A 277 17.89 25.67 13.43
N SER A 278 17.32 24.52 13.07
CA SER A 278 16.53 23.58 13.87
C SER A 278 15.43 24.25 14.68
N ALA A 279 14.58 25.04 14.01
CA ALA A 279 13.42 25.72 14.58
C ALA A 279 13.71 26.47 15.90
N LYS A 280 14.89 27.10 16.03
CA LYS A 280 15.40 27.72 17.28
C LYS A 280 14.44 28.70 17.97
N PHE A 281 13.54 29.34 17.21
CA PHE A 281 12.52 30.24 17.73
C PHE A 281 11.14 29.57 17.85
N GLY A 282 11.12 28.24 18.00
CA GLY A 282 9.94 27.39 17.90
C GLY A 282 9.57 27.08 16.44
N GLU A 283 8.90 25.94 16.26
CA GLU A 283 8.31 25.49 15.00
C GLU A 283 7.19 26.43 14.51
N GLY A 284 7.08 26.57 13.21
CA GLY A 284 5.97 27.19 12.49
C GLY A 284 4.78 26.26 12.35
N GLN A 285 3.78 26.71 11.60
CA GLN A 285 2.55 25.96 11.32
C GLN A 285 2.03 26.35 9.93
N GLY A 286 1.60 25.37 9.13
CA GLY A 286 0.93 25.60 7.85
C GLY A 286 1.80 25.18 6.66
N LEU A 287 2.33 26.16 5.93
CA LEU A 287 3.11 25.95 4.71
C LEU A 287 4.58 26.30 4.95
N ILE A 288 5.49 25.52 4.36
CA ILE A 288 6.88 25.93 4.13
C ILE A 288 6.92 26.47 2.69
N TRP A 289 7.31 27.74 2.53
CA TRP A 289 7.20 28.44 1.24
C TRP A 289 8.45 28.33 0.38
N LEU A 290 9.63 28.23 0.98
CA LEU A 290 10.91 28.26 0.29
C LEU A 290 11.92 27.33 0.97
N ASP A 291 12.81 26.78 0.15
CA ASP A 291 13.79 25.77 0.51
C ASP A 291 15.02 25.86 -0.42
N ASN A 292 16.18 25.43 0.08
CA ASN A 292 17.50 25.50 -0.54
C ASN A 292 17.79 26.92 -1.10
N VAL A 293 17.63 27.93 -0.24
CA VAL A 293 17.51 29.34 -0.65
C VAL A 293 18.87 30.06 -0.74
N MET A 294 19.50 29.98 -1.91
CA MET A 294 20.74 30.67 -2.25
C MET A 294 20.50 32.13 -2.67
N CYS A 295 20.97 33.07 -1.85
CA CYS A 295 21.04 34.50 -2.17
C CYS A 295 22.49 34.94 -2.43
N SER A 296 22.71 35.91 -3.33
CA SER A 296 24.02 36.61 -3.46
C SER A 296 24.28 37.63 -2.34
N GLY A 297 23.24 37.99 -1.60
CA GLY A 297 23.30 39.00 -0.54
C GLY A 297 23.21 40.43 -1.09
N THR A 298 22.67 40.61 -2.29
CA THR A 298 22.47 41.91 -2.94
C THR A 298 21.03 42.15 -3.42
N GLU A 299 20.20 41.12 -3.31
CA GLU A 299 18.76 41.12 -3.56
C GLU A 299 18.03 42.07 -2.59
N GLN A 300 16.94 42.67 -3.07
CA GLN A 300 16.04 43.52 -2.26
C GLN A 300 14.85 42.73 -1.71
N SER A 301 14.53 41.57 -2.29
CA SER A 301 13.51 40.66 -1.78
C SER A 301 14.00 39.21 -1.75
N ILE A 302 13.56 38.45 -0.75
CA ILE A 302 13.68 36.99 -0.68
C ILE A 302 13.18 36.28 -1.96
N ALA A 303 12.21 36.89 -2.66
CA ALA A 303 11.64 36.40 -3.92
C ALA A 303 12.60 36.47 -5.13
N GLU A 304 13.72 37.18 -5.00
CA GLU A 304 14.74 37.32 -6.04
C GLU A 304 15.88 36.28 -5.88
N CYS A 305 15.97 35.64 -4.72
CA CYS A 305 16.94 34.58 -4.46
C CYS A 305 16.58 33.28 -5.20
N ARG A 306 17.58 32.44 -5.45
CA ARG A 306 17.36 31.11 -6.05
C ARG A 306 16.91 30.15 -4.95
N SER A 307 15.85 29.38 -5.22
CA SER A 307 15.30 28.33 -4.35
C SER A 307 14.83 27.15 -5.19
N ASN A 308 14.42 26.05 -4.56
CA ASN A 308 13.74 24.95 -5.25
C ASN A 308 12.36 25.36 -5.82
N GLY A 309 11.68 26.32 -5.19
CA GLY A 309 10.50 27.00 -5.74
C GLY A 309 9.43 27.28 -4.69
N TRP A 310 8.46 28.13 -5.01
CA TRP A 310 7.39 28.49 -4.07
C TRP A 310 6.52 27.27 -3.71
N GLY A 311 6.63 26.83 -2.46
CA GLY A 311 5.94 25.64 -1.93
C GLY A 311 6.60 24.31 -2.31
N ILE A 312 7.84 24.33 -2.84
CA ILE A 312 8.62 23.13 -3.19
C ILE A 312 9.73 22.99 -2.15
N ASN A 313 9.60 21.98 -1.29
CA ASN A 313 10.50 21.61 -0.19
C ASN A 313 10.23 20.15 0.20
N ASP A 314 11.19 19.50 0.85
CA ASP A 314 11.08 18.19 1.51
C ASP A 314 11.21 18.26 3.05
N CYS A 315 11.50 19.45 3.58
CA CYS A 315 11.68 19.74 5.01
C CYS A 315 10.40 19.63 5.87
N THR A 316 10.60 19.65 7.19
CA THR A 316 9.55 19.78 8.21
C THR A 316 9.64 21.12 8.96
N HIS A 317 8.65 21.45 9.78
CA HIS A 317 8.72 22.67 10.61
C HIS A 317 9.81 22.61 11.71
N ALA A 318 10.43 21.44 11.95
CA ALA A 318 11.61 21.34 12.80
C ALA A 318 12.87 21.95 12.14
N GLU A 319 12.88 22.10 10.82
CA GLU A 319 13.91 22.77 10.00
C GLU A 319 13.55 24.25 9.68
N ASP A 320 12.60 24.85 10.41
CA ASP A 320 12.21 26.25 10.15
C ASP A 320 13.32 27.27 10.47
N LEU A 321 13.76 27.99 9.44
CA LEU A 321 14.82 28.99 9.47
C LEU A 321 14.51 30.16 10.42
N GLY A 322 15.46 30.45 11.30
CA GLY A 322 15.52 31.70 12.07
C GLY A 322 16.59 32.67 11.57
N VAL A 323 16.40 33.97 11.83
CA VAL A 323 17.45 34.98 11.64
C VAL A 323 17.61 35.89 12.85
N ILE A 324 18.81 36.47 12.97
CA ILE A 324 19.18 37.47 13.96
C ILE A 324 19.79 38.65 13.20
N CYS A 325 19.09 39.77 13.18
CA CYS A 325 19.49 41.03 12.56
C CYS A 325 20.18 41.95 13.56
N GLY A 326 20.96 42.91 13.06
CA GLY A 326 21.53 43.97 13.88
C GLY A 326 20.44 44.92 14.40
N PRO A 327 20.61 45.56 15.58
CA PRO A 327 19.60 46.44 16.15
C PRO A 327 19.41 47.77 15.38
N GLU A 328 20.33 48.10 14.46
CA GLU A 328 20.30 49.30 13.63
C GLU A 328 19.26 49.20 12.50
N ARG A 329 18.27 50.11 12.50
CA ARG A 329 17.24 50.26 11.47
C ARG A 329 17.64 51.28 10.40
N ARG A 330 17.23 51.06 9.15
CA ARG A 330 17.43 52.01 8.05
C ARG A 330 16.56 53.26 8.27
N PRO A 331 17.08 54.49 8.05
CA PRO A 331 16.27 55.71 8.16
C PRO A 331 15.04 55.64 7.25
N GLY A 332 13.86 55.91 7.81
CA GLY A 332 12.57 55.86 7.11
C GLY A 332 11.69 54.65 7.40
N PHE A 333 12.21 53.58 8.03
CA PHE A 333 11.40 52.44 8.48
C PHE A 333 10.76 52.70 9.86
N PRO A 334 9.49 52.32 10.08
CA PRO A 334 8.83 52.48 11.37
C PRO A 334 9.42 51.52 12.44
N PRO A 335 9.37 51.89 13.74
CA PRO A 335 9.83 51.03 14.82
C PRO A 335 8.87 49.83 14.99
N ALA A 336 9.42 48.62 15.06
CA ALA A 336 8.64 47.41 15.32
C ALA A 336 8.30 47.31 16.82
N SER A 337 7.02 47.45 17.16
CA SER A 337 6.48 47.20 18.49
C SER A 337 6.36 45.70 18.77
N MET A 338 6.69 45.28 19.99
CA MET A 338 6.21 44.01 20.54
C MET A 338 4.93 44.29 21.33
N ASP A 339 3.81 43.67 20.93
CA ASP A 339 2.67 43.40 21.79
C ASP A 339 1.72 42.41 21.09
N GLU A 340 1.66 41.15 21.56
CA GLU A 340 0.60 40.19 21.20
C GLU A 340 0.42 39.14 22.31
N THR A 341 0.19 39.59 23.54
CA THR A 341 -0.02 38.73 24.73
C THR A 341 -1.26 39.12 25.55
N SER A 342 -2.37 39.45 24.88
CA SER A 342 -3.71 39.39 25.48
C SER A 342 -4.79 39.28 24.41
N TYR A 343 -5.59 38.21 24.45
CA TYR A 343 -7.00 38.30 24.83
C TYR A 343 -7.60 36.90 24.96
N ASN A 344 -8.11 36.57 26.14
CA ASN A 344 -8.85 35.34 26.40
C ASN A 344 -10.14 35.70 27.18
N ARG A 345 -11.23 34.96 26.92
CA ARG A 345 -12.62 35.16 27.41
C ARG A 345 -13.43 36.33 26.79
N PRO A 346 -14.70 36.10 26.37
CA PRO A 346 -15.60 37.15 25.84
C PRO A 346 -16.44 37.87 26.93
N PRO A 347 -16.91 39.11 26.68
CA PRO A 347 -17.97 39.78 27.46
C PRO A 347 -19.38 39.58 26.85
N GLN A 348 -20.41 39.64 27.69
CA GLN A 348 -21.84 39.61 27.29
C GLN A 348 -22.41 41.02 27.12
N PRO A 349 -23.42 41.23 26.25
CA PRO A 349 -24.19 42.48 26.19
C PRO A 349 -25.51 42.41 27.01
N GLN A 350 -25.63 43.27 28.02
CA GLN A 350 -26.87 43.63 28.74
C GLN A 350 -26.78 45.08 29.24
N GLN A 351 -27.85 45.89 29.31
CA GLN A 351 -29.12 45.91 28.58
C GLN A 351 -29.85 47.25 28.84
N GLY A 352 -30.78 47.66 27.96
CA GLY A 352 -31.74 48.76 28.22
C GLY A 352 -31.73 49.87 27.16
N ALA A 353 -32.87 50.40 26.72
CA ALA A 353 -34.27 50.07 27.06
C ALA A 353 -35.25 50.48 25.92
N HIS A 354 -36.54 50.12 26.09
CA HIS A 354 -37.70 50.33 25.19
C HIS A 354 -37.75 49.41 23.94
N GLU A 355 -38.86 48.70 23.62
CA GLU A 355 -40.08 48.46 24.40
C GLU A 355 -40.83 47.16 23.99
N GLN A 356 -41.37 46.44 24.99
CA GLN A 356 -42.59 45.57 25.10
C GLN A 356 -43.30 44.97 23.83
N VAL A 357 -43.96 43.78 23.82
CA VAL A 357 -44.29 42.70 24.80
C VAL A 357 -44.77 41.41 24.06
N GLN A 358 -44.91 40.26 24.74
CA GLN A 358 -45.37 38.94 24.21
C GLN A 358 -46.83 38.60 24.70
N PRO A 359 -47.36 37.35 24.98
CA PRO A 359 -46.91 35.95 24.78
C PRO A 359 -48.00 34.86 24.41
N VAL A 360 -47.58 33.57 24.39
CA VAL A 360 -48.37 32.29 24.50
C VAL A 360 -49.11 31.72 23.25
N GLY A 361 -49.22 30.37 23.16
CA GLY A 361 -50.09 29.57 22.24
C GLY A 361 -51.11 28.70 23.03
N PRO A 362 -51.51 27.45 22.66
CA PRO A 362 -51.40 26.66 21.41
C PRO A 362 -52.85 26.46 20.80
N PRO A 363 -53.53 25.30 20.58
CA PRO A 363 -53.18 23.87 20.29
C PRO A 363 -54.03 23.14 19.18
N ALA A 364 -53.74 21.84 18.99
CA ALA A 364 -54.63 20.70 18.62
C ALA A 364 -55.44 20.63 17.27
N GLU A 365 -54.96 19.74 16.39
CA GLU A 365 -55.62 18.54 15.78
C GLU A 365 -56.92 18.58 14.92
N LEU A 366 -56.97 17.63 13.96
CA LEU A 366 -58.09 17.07 13.15
C LEU A 366 -58.36 17.62 11.71
N ALA A 367 -58.89 16.72 10.86
CA ALA A 367 -59.04 16.78 9.39
C ALA A 367 -60.56 16.89 8.99
N PRO A 368 -61.05 16.82 7.70
CA PRO A 368 -60.53 16.08 6.52
C PRO A 368 -60.81 16.66 5.08
N HIS A 369 -60.51 15.84 4.05
CA HIS A 369 -61.17 15.73 2.72
C HIS A 369 -61.23 16.90 1.67
N SER A 370 -60.54 16.69 0.53
CA SER A 370 -61.11 16.41 -0.82
C SER A 370 -60.82 17.31 -2.06
N HIS A 371 -60.74 16.62 -3.22
CA HIS A 371 -60.99 16.96 -4.65
C HIS A 371 -60.36 18.17 -5.40
N ASN A 372 -59.40 17.84 -6.31
CA ASN A 372 -59.53 17.82 -7.79
C ASN A 372 -60.63 18.66 -8.49
N PRO A 373 -60.35 19.30 -9.66
CA PRO A 373 -60.14 18.58 -10.94
C PRO A 373 -58.90 19.05 -11.76
N SER A 374 -58.21 18.26 -12.62
CA SER A 374 -58.52 17.14 -13.53
C SER A 374 -58.82 17.51 -15.01
N ARG A 375 -57.84 17.23 -15.89
CA ARG A 375 -57.92 16.88 -17.34
C ARG A 375 -56.51 16.43 -17.78
N GLY A 376 -56.25 15.37 -18.56
CA GLY A 376 -57.10 14.38 -19.27
C GLY A 376 -56.50 14.10 -20.66
N HIS A 377 -56.45 12.89 -21.24
CA HIS A 377 -57.04 11.58 -20.89
C HIS A 377 -56.17 10.40 -21.43
N GLN A 378 -56.51 9.15 -21.06
CA GLN A 378 -55.89 7.90 -21.53
C GLN A 378 -56.64 7.25 -22.71
N ILE A 379 -56.02 6.24 -23.35
CA ILE A 379 -56.61 5.01 -23.95
C ILE A 379 -55.43 4.10 -24.38
N ALA A 380 -55.45 2.76 -24.38
CA ALA A 380 -56.11 1.75 -23.53
C ALA A 380 -55.40 0.38 -23.75
N LEU A 381 -55.54 -0.58 -22.84
CA LEU A 381 -54.99 -1.95 -22.97
C LEU A 381 -56.00 -2.93 -23.58
N HIS A 382 -55.52 -3.96 -24.30
CA HIS A 382 -56.27 -5.21 -24.49
C HIS A 382 -55.38 -6.45 -24.40
N ARG A 383 -55.91 -7.51 -23.76
CA ARG A 383 -55.35 -8.87 -23.75
C ARG A 383 -56.02 -9.72 -24.83
N GLY A 384 -55.28 -10.70 -25.37
CA GLY A 384 -55.78 -11.82 -26.16
C GLY A 384 -54.91 -13.06 -25.89
N ALA A 385 -55.45 -14.28 -26.06
CA ALA A 385 -54.78 -15.50 -25.62
C ALA A 385 -55.11 -16.73 -26.48
N SER A 386 -54.37 -17.82 -26.20
CA SER A 386 -54.63 -19.24 -26.52
C SER A 386 -54.08 -19.88 -27.82
N SER A 387 -53.28 -20.94 -27.57
CA SER A 387 -53.26 -22.27 -28.22
C SER A 387 -52.83 -22.52 -29.69
N SER A 388 -51.83 -23.42 -29.76
CA SER A 388 -51.80 -24.66 -30.60
C SER A 388 -51.17 -24.67 -32.01
N ARG A 389 -50.00 -25.33 -32.08
CA ARG A 389 -49.56 -26.37 -33.05
C ARG A 389 -50.14 -26.34 -34.49
N ARG A 390 -49.26 -26.14 -35.48
CA ARG A 390 -48.77 -27.25 -36.34
C ARG A 390 -47.54 -26.90 -37.18
N SER A 391 -47.01 -27.90 -37.88
CA SER A 391 -45.68 -27.96 -38.48
C SER A 391 -45.69 -28.21 -40.00
N SER A 392 -44.72 -27.61 -40.69
CA SER A 392 -44.19 -28.05 -42.00
C SER A 392 -42.76 -27.51 -42.10
N LEU A 393 -41.74 -28.37 -41.97
CA LEU A 393 -41.13 -29.20 -43.03
C LEU A 393 -40.24 -28.40 -44.00
N SER A 394 -38.94 -28.34 -43.67
CA SER A 394 -37.83 -28.30 -44.64
C SER A 394 -37.64 -29.71 -45.27
N PRO A 395 -36.84 -29.90 -46.34
CA PRO A 395 -35.36 -29.95 -46.26
C PRO A 395 -34.68 -29.33 -47.54
N GLN A 396 -33.40 -29.45 -47.90
CA GLN A 396 -32.22 -30.28 -47.52
C GLN A 396 -30.94 -29.40 -47.42
N GLN A 397 -30.03 -29.59 -46.45
CA GLN A 397 -28.78 -30.41 -46.43
C GLN A 397 -27.67 -29.93 -47.41
N ASN A 398 -26.36 -30.09 -47.16
CA ASN A 398 -25.60 -31.04 -46.32
C ASN A 398 -24.45 -30.34 -45.55
N GLY A 399 -23.84 -30.88 -44.48
CA GLY A 399 -24.19 -32.06 -43.66
C GLY A 399 -22.98 -32.77 -43.02
N HIS A 400 -22.97 -32.87 -41.67
CA HIS A 400 -22.36 -33.86 -40.73
C HIS A 400 -20.90 -34.37 -40.94
N GLU A 401 -20.00 -34.44 -39.93
CA GLU A 401 -20.06 -35.03 -38.57
C GLU A 401 -20.11 -36.58 -38.56
N ILE A 402 -19.34 -37.27 -37.68
CA ILE A 402 -19.79 -38.39 -36.80
C ILE A 402 -18.66 -39.11 -36.00
N GLN A 403 -18.82 -39.11 -34.67
CA GLN A 403 -18.55 -40.13 -33.62
C GLN A 403 -17.17 -40.83 -33.39
N ILE A 404 -16.95 -41.13 -32.09
CA ILE A 404 -15.92 -42.01 -31.52
C ILE A 404 -16.56 -43.32 -31.02
N LEU A 405 -15.96 -44.49 -31.26
CA LEU A 405 -16.32 -45.74 -30.55
C LEU A 405 -15.10 -46.64 -30.24
N ARG A 406 -15.22 -47.44 -29.16
CA ARG A 406 -14.19 -48.32 -28.57
C ARG A 406 -14.10 -49.71 -29.21
N ARG A 407 -12.93 -50.39 -29.13
CA ARG A 407 -12.83 -51.79 -28.61
C ARG A 407 -11.40 -52.23 -28.20
N HIS A 408 -11.26 -53.48 -27.76
CA HIS A 408 -10.16 -54.02 -26.92
C HIS A 408 -9.24 -55.06 -27.62
N ARG A 409 -8.01 -55.21 -27.09
CA ARG A 409 -7.15 -56.42 -26.96
C ARG A 409 -6.90 -57.33 -28.19
N GLY A 410 -5.62 -57.58 -28.51
CA GLY A 410 -5.19 -58.78 -29.25
C GLY A 410 -3.70 -58.81 -29.62
N SER A 411 -2.95 -59.84 -29.18
CA SER A 411 -1.53 -60.05 -29.49
C SER A 411 -1.30 -60.67 -30.88
N SER A 412 -0.22 -60.31 -31.59
CA SER A 412 0.86 -61.26 -32.04
C SER A 412 1.94 -60.64 -32.96
N ARG A 413 3.13 -61.28 -32.98
CA ARG A 413 4.28 -61.13 -33.93
C ARG A 413 4.12 -62.13 -35.13
N PRO A 414 4.99 -62.21 -36.18
CA PRO A 414 6.38 -61.68 -36.32
C PRO A 414 6.81 -61.08 -37.70
N GLY A 415 8.02 -60.46 -37.74
CA GLY A 415 8.92 -60.37 -38.91
C GLY A 415 8.66 -59.28 -39.98
N GLN A 416 9.63 -58.84 -40.80
CA GLN A 416 11.11 -59.01 -40.76
C GLN A 416 11.83 -58.04 -41.75
N GLN A 417 12.81 -57.25 -41.27
CA GLN A 417 13.89 -56.53 -42.02
C GLN A 417 13.46 -55.45 -43.07
N SER A 418 14.23 -54.40 -43.41
CA SER A 418 15.52 -53.84 -42.93
C SER A 418 15.54 -52.31 -43.24
N GLY A 419 15.96 -51.40 -42.35
CA GLY A 419 17.34 -50.84 -42.27
C GLY A 419 17.50 -49.60 -43.19
N GLN A 420 18.10 -48.44 -42.84
CA GLN A 420 18.91 -47.96 -41.70
C GLN A 420 18.45 -46.50 -41.35
N GLY A 421 18.86 -45.81 -40.28
CA GLY A 421 19.74 -46.10 -39.14
C GLY A 421 19.73 -44.93 -38.13
N VAL A 422 20.19 -45.14 -36.89
CA VAL A 422 20.13 -44.17 -35.76
C VAL A 422 21.44 -44.18 -34.96
N PRO A 423 21.98 -43.04 -34.48
CA PRO A 423 23.11 -43.02 -33.55
C PRO A 423 22.70 -43.40 -32.12
N GLN A 424 23.47 -44.29 -31.47
CA GLN A 424 23.32 -44.62 -30.04
C GLN A 424 24.26 -43.75 -29.17
N GLY A 425 23.97 -43.70 -27.87
CA GLY A 425 24.87 -43.11 -26.86
C GLY A 425 25.80 -44.12 -26.16
N HIS A 426 26.74 -43.56 -25.40
CA HIS A 426 27.67 -44.18 -24.44
C HIS A 426 28.77 -45.13 -24.93
N GLN A 427 30.02 -44.75 -24.62
CA GLN A 427 30.87 -45.61 -23.77
C GLN A 427 31.88 -44.77 -22.96
N LEU A 428 32.02 -45.11 -21.67
CA LEU A 428 33.14 -44.70 -20.82
C LEU A 428 34.22 -45.80 -20.85
N PRO A 429 35.53 -45.49 -20.95
CA PRO A 429 36.57 -46.50 -20.80
C PRO A 429 36.71 -46.92 -19.33
N SER A 430 36.82 -48.22 -19.07
CA SER A 430 37.04 -48.75 -17.72
C SER A 430 38.21 -49.74 -17.68
N ARG A 431 39.13 -49.53 -16.72
CA ARG A 431 40.11 -50.54 -16.32
C ARG A 431 40.40 -50.46 -14.82
N LEU A 432 40.00 -51.54 -14.13
CA LEU A 432 40.78 -52.29 -13.12
C LEU A 432 41.16 -51.54 -11.80
N ILE A 433 41.05 -52.13 -10.60
CA ILE A 433 40.81 -53.54 -10.24
C ILE A 433 40.24 -53.67 -8.80
N ASN A 434 39.28 -54.61 -8.60
CA ASN A 434 38.94 -55.39 -7.38
C ASN A 434 38.78 -54.71 -5.99
N SER A 435 38.24 -55.34 -4.93
CA SER A 435 37.14 -56.30 -4.67
C SER A 435 36.96 -56.35 -3.12
N ALA A 436 36.01 -57.03 -2.46
CA ALA A 436 34.91 -57.92 -2.83
C ALA A 436 33.70 -57.68 -1.87
N ALA A 437 32.92 -58.70 -1.50
CA ALA A 437 31.85 -58.59 -0.49
C ALA A 437 31.69 -59.85 0.38
N TYR A 438 31.45 -59.70 1.70
CA TYR A 438 30.71 -60.66 2.52
C TYR A 438 30.08 -60.03 3.78
N ARG A 439 29.29 -60.79 4.55
CA ARG A 439 28.44 -60.35 5.68
C ARG A 439 28.86 -60.93 7.04
N GLN A 440 28.31 -60.33 8.11
CA GLN A 440 28.24 -60.81 9.52
C GLN A 440 29.59 -60.78 10.29
N ARG A 441 29.64 -60.63 11.63
CA ARG A 441 28.58 -60.74 12.68
C ARG A 441 28.90 -59.87 13.93
N HIS A 442 27.92 -59.78 14.84
CA HIS A 442 27.92 -59.40 16.27
C HIS A 442 29.23 -59.05 17.03
N ASP A 443 29.08 -58.11 17.98
CA ASP A 443 29.72 -57.96 19.31
C ASP A 443 31.16 -58.47 19.57
N THR A 444 32.06 -57.58 20.04
CA THR A 444 32.55 -57.57 21.45
C THR A 444 33.62 -56.50 21.78
N THR A 445 33.23 -55.50 22.57
CA THR A 445 33.86 -54.99 23.82
C THR A 445 35.39 -54.74 24.03
N ARG A 446 35.67 -53.62 24.77
CA ARG A 446 36.80 -53.37 25.73
C ARG A 446 38.21 -53.06 25.16
N LEU A 447 39.09 -52.23 25.76
CA LEU A 447 39.13 -51.24 26.89
C LEU A 447 40.16 -50.14 26.49
N SER A 448 40.00 -48.84 26.72
CA SER A 448 40.16 -48.05 27.99
C SER A 448 41.56 -48.12 28.62
N PRO A 449 42.13 -46.97 29.08
CA PRO A 449 41.82 -46.37 30.39
C PRO A 449 40.93 -45.11 30.28
N GLN A 450 40.06 -44.69 31.22
CA GLN A 450 40.00 -44.71 32.70
C GLN A 450 40.75 -43.55 33.40
N ALA A 451 40.21 -42.91 34.47
CA ALA A 451 38.87 -43.01 35.09
C ALA A 451 38.59 -41.88 36.13
N VAL A 452 37.39 -41.96 36.74
CA VAL A 452 36.87 -41.33 38.00
C VAL A 452 36.02 -40.06 37.79
N ARG A 453 34.86 -39.80 38.44
CA ARG A 453 33.74 -40.52 39.15
C ARG A 453 32.64 -39.42 39.40
N ARG A 454 31.34 -39.63 39.68
CA ARG A 454 30.36 -40.76 39.75
C ARG A 454 28.95 -40.12 39.54
N GLU A 455 27.93 -40.73 38.94
CA GLU A 455 26.86 -41.62 39.50
C GLU A 455 26.33 -41.25 40.92
N ALA A 456 25.04 -41.41 41.28
CA ALA A 456 23.75 -41.52 40.55
C ALA A 456 22.59 -41.60 41.59
N GLU A 457 21.35 -41.26 41.18
CA GLU A 457 20.04 -41.60 41.81
C GLU A 457 19.72 -41.16 43.27
N GLY A 458 18.41 -41.09 43.60
CA GLY A 458 17.91 -40.92 44.98
C GLY A 458 16.60 -40.09 45.10
N GLN A 459 15.60 -40.60 45.81
CA GLN A 459 14.31 -39.92 46.08
C GLN A 459 14.17 -39.47 47.57
N MET A 460 13.08 -38.73 47.83
CA MET A 460 12.41 -38.44 49.13
C MET A 460 12.77 -37.19 49.98
N ASN A 461 11.69 -36.53 50.40
CA ASN A 461 11.44 -35.74 51.63
C ASN A 461 12.02 -34.31 51.83
N ARG A 462 11.12 -33.32 51.64
CA ARG A 462 10.64 -32.28 52.60
C ARG A 462 11.32 -32.16 54.00
N PRO A 463 11.22 -31.01 54.72
CA PRO A 463 10.49 -29.75 54.41
C PRO A 463 11.37 -28.45 54.55
N PRO A 464 11.03 -27.35 55.31
CA PRO A 464 10.64 -26.08 54.68
C PRO A 464 11.31 -24.80 55.26
N ALA A 465 10.74 -23.62 54.92
CA ALA A 465 10.81 -22.32 55.65
C ALA A 465 12.16 -21.56 55.61
N HIS A 466 12.25 -20.25 55.88
CA HIS A 466 11.42 -19.04 55.63
C HIS A 466 12.23 -17.83 56.16
N SER A 467 11.88 -16.58 55.81
CA SER A 467 12.33 -15.33 56.50
C SER A 467 13.84 -14.98 56.37
N GLN A 468 14.36 -13.80 56.70
CA GLN A 468 13.97 -12.36 56.56
C GLN A 468 15.20 -11.52 57.02
N SER A 469 15.27 -10.22 56.70
CA SER A 469 16.08 -9.20 57.41
C SER A 469 17.63 -9.33 57.34
N GLU A 470 18.46 -8.29 57.54
CA GLU A 470 18.30 -6.82 57.47
C GLU A 470 19.68 -6.10 57.47
N ARG A 471 19.75 -4.85 56.96
CA ARG A 471 20.77 -3.78 57.21
C ARG A 471 22.23 -4.08 56.72
N ARG A 472 22.92 -3.20 55.96
CA ARG A 472 23.39 -1.79 56.17
C ARG A 472 24.50 -1.64 57.23
N PRO A 473 25.44 -0.65 57.15
CA PRO A 473 25.52 0.52 56.23
C PRO A 473 26.93 0.88 55.64
N ASP A 474 26.96 1.91 54.74
CA ASP A 474 27.99 2.94 54.43
C ASP A 474 29.46 2.54 54.06
N GLN A 475 30.24 3.28 53.23
CA GLN A 475 30.37 4.74 53.01
C GLN A 475 30.60 5.16 51.52
N GLN A 476 30.66 6.49 51.29
CA GLN A 476 30.77 7.21 50.00
C GLN A 476 32.04 8.12 49.99
N PRO A 477 32.53 8.71 48.86
CA PRO A 477 31.90 9.94 48.32
C PRO A 477 32.03 10.25 46.79
N LEU A 478 31.02 10.96 46.25
CA LEU A 478 31.04 12.16 45.35
C LEU A 478 32.08 12.31 44.20
N SER A 479 31.78 12.87 43.01
CA SER A 479 30.55 13.34 42.30
C SER A 479 30.97 13.80 40.87
N GLY A 480 30.14 13.98 39.82
CA GLY A 480 28.71 13.70 39.59
C GLY A 480 28.03 14.67 38.58
N ASN A 481 26.83 14.30 38.11
CA ASN A 481 25.76 15.12 37.50
C ASN A 481 25.90 15.77 36.09
N HIS A 482 25.44 15.06 35.06
CA HIS A 482 24.27 15.51 34.25
C HIS A 482 23.53 14.31 33.65
N VAL A 483 22.19 14.35 33.63
CA VAL A 483 21.29 13.30 33.10
C VAL A 483 19.98 13.97 32.65
N ASP A 484 19.53 13.66 31.44
CA ASP A 484 18.24 14.08 30.87
C ASP A 484 17.09 13.10 31.24
N PRO A 485 15.81 13.52 31.21
CA PRO A 485 14.72 12.81 31.88
C PRO A 485 14.10 11.64 31.09
N GLU A 486 13.81 10.55 31.80
CA GLU A 486 12.89 9.50 31.32
C GLU A 486 11.41 9.95 31.41
N PRO A 487 10.52 9.44 30.53
CA PRO A 487 9.11 9.81 30.51
C PRO A 487 8.32 9.20 31.69
N VAL A 488 7.61 10.06 32.44
CA VAL A 488 6.75 9.66 33.55
C VAL A 488 5.39 9.16 33.05
N TYR A 489 5.06 7.90 33.32
CA TYR A 489 3.70 7.37 33.16
C TYR A 489 2.77 7.97 34.24
N PRO A 490 1.59 8.52 33.89
CA PRO A 490 0.59 8.91 34.87
C PRO A 490 -0.13 7.69 35.48
N ASP A 491 0.14 7.41 36.75
CA ASP A 491 -0.64 6.45 37.55
C ASP A 491 -1.98 7.10 37.97
N PRO A 492 -3.16 6.54 37.61
CA PRO A 492 -4.47 7.11 37.94
C PRO A 492 -4.84 6.91 39.43
N GLY A 493 -4.14 7.65 40.29
CA GLY A 493 -4.35 7.67 41.74
C GLY A 493 -5.75 8.13 42.15
N HIS A 494 -6.28 7.47 43.17
CA HIS A 494 -7.63 7.63 43.69
C HIS A 494 -7.84 8.99 44.40
N GLU A 495 -8.72 9.86 43.90
CA GLU A 495 -9.36 10.92 44.71
C GLU A 495 -10.88 10.78 44.70
N THR A 496 -11.52 11.04 45.86
CA THR A 496 -12.94 10.74 46.11
C THR A 496 -13.78 12.01 46.26
N GLN A 497 -14.45 12.44 45.19
CA GLN A 497 -15.55 13.41 45.28
C GLN A 497 -16.91 12.73 45.23
N TYR A 498 -17.74 13.02 46.23
CA TYR A 498 -19.08 12.46 46.39
C TYR A 498 -20.10 13.12 45.45
N THR A 499 -20.38 12.49 44.32
CA THR A 499 -21.62 12.72 43.54
C THR A 499 -22.27 11.38 43.20
N GLN A 500 -23.56 11.22 43.52
CA GLN A 500 -24.29 9.98 43.25
C GLN A 500 -24.66 9.92 41.76
N GLY A 501 -24.03 9.01 41.02
CA GLY A 501 -24.31 8.69 39.62
C GLY A 501 -24.16 7.19 39.38
N ALA A 502 -24.90 6.63 38.42
CA ALA A 502 -24.96 5.18 38.20
C ALA A 502 -23.67 4.62 37.58
N GLU A 503 -23.17 3.51 38.14
CA GLU A 503 -22.10 2.72 37.54
C GLU A 503 -22.57 2.14 36.19
N LYS A 504 -21.91 2.51 35.09
CA LYS A 504 -22.17 1.93 33.76
C LYS A 504 -21.80 0.44 33.76
N ALA A 505 -22.67 -0.40 33.20
CA ALA A 505 -22.39 -1.83 33.05
C ALA A 505 -21.34 -2.06 31.95
N HIS A 506 -20.10 -2.38 32.32
CA HIS A 506 -19.13 -2.86 31.34
C HIS A 506 -19.50 -4.29 30.91
N VAL A 507 -19.96 -4.44 29.66
CA VAL A 507 -20.29 -5.72 29.02
C VAL A 507 -19.04 -6.23 28.30
N GLU A 508 -18.57 -7.41 28.70
CA GLU A 508 -17.36 -8.05 28.16
C GLU A 508 -17.62 -8.77 26.82
N GLU A 509 -18.63 -9.64 26.80
CA GLU A 509 -19.00 -10.53 25.69
C GLU A 509 -20.52 -10.69 25.65
N ILE A 510 -21.07 -11.09 24.51
CA ILE A 510 -22.48 -11.46 24.37
C ILE A 510 -22.64 -12.74 23.55
N ARG A 511 -23.77 -13.44 23.71
CA ARG A 511 -24.14 -14.61 22.88
C ARG A 511 -25.65 -14.77 22.74
N LEU A 512 -26.07 -15.43 21.66
CA LEU A 512 -27.42 -15.99 21.52
C LEU A 512 -27.45 -17.44 21.98
N ARG A 513 -28.52 -17.83 22.67
CA ARG A 513 -28.89 -19.24 22.87
C ARG A 513 -30.14 -19.58 22.05
N PRO A 514 -30.08 -20.55 21.13
CA PRO A 514 -31.29 -21.01 20.42
C PRO A 514 -32.24 -21.69 21.41
N VAL A 515 -33.55 -21.46 21.23
CA VAL A 515 -34.60 -21.98 22.13
C VAL A 515 -35.76 -22.66 21.40
N LEU A 516 -36.20 -22.12 20.26
CA LEU A 516 -37.22 -22.75 19.41
C LEU A 516 -36.62 -23.53 18.24
N THR A 517 -35.39 -23.20 17.83
CA THR A 517 -34.65 -23.86 16.75
C THR A 517 -33.73 -24.95 17.27
N GLY A 518 -33.70 -26.10 16.61
CA GLY A 518 -32.80 -27.21 16.96
C GLY A 518 -31.32 -26.82 16.77
N ASN A 519 -30.48 -27.11 17.76
CA ASN A 519 -29.04 -26.81 17.70
C ASN A 519 -28.28 -27.83 16.84
N HIS A 520 -28.32 -27.65 15.52
CA HIS A 520 -27.66 -28.53 14.55
C HIS A 520 -26.19 -28.13 14.23
N GLY A 521 -25.54 -27.33 15.08
CA GLY A 521 -24.14 -26.94 14.89
C GLY A 521 -23.93 -26.04 13.66
N GLY A 522 -24.79 -25.04 13.49
CA GLY A 522 -24.68 -24.02 12.44
C GLY A 522 -24.96 -22.62 12.97
N LEU A 523 -24.94 -21.65 12.07
CA LEU A 523 -25.17 -20.23 12.34
C LEU A 523 -26.46 -19.99 13.14
N VAL A 524 -26.34 -19.42 14.34
CA VAL A 524 -27.48 -19.06 15.20
C VAL A 524 -27.88 -17.61 14.93
N THR A 525 -28.96 -17.41 14.18
CA THR A 525 -29.52 -16.09 13.85
C THR A 525 -30.59 -15.60 14.84
N GLU A 526 -31.17 -16.50 15.65
CA GLU A 526 -32.27 -16.17 16.57
C GLU A 526 -32.10 -16.88 17.91
N GLY A 527 -32.30 -16.16 19.01
CA GLY A 527 -32.19 -16.75 20.33
C GLY A 527 -32.32 -15.77 21.48
N VAL A 528 -32.22 -16.30 22.69
CA VAL A 528 -32.17 -15.54 23.94
C VAL A 528 -30.80 -14.88 24.07
N LEU A 529 -30.79 -13.58 24.36
CA LEU A 529 -29.56 -12.83 24.58
C LEU A 529 -29.02 -13.08 26.00
N GLU A 530 -27.75 -13.48 26.07
CA GLU A 530 -26.96 -13.48 27.30
C GLU A 530 -25.77 -12.55 27.14
N VAL A 531 -25.45 -11.81 28.21
CA VAL A 531 -24.33 -10.87 28.29
C VAL A 531 -23.40 -11.27 29.43
N LYS A 532 -22.10 -11.08 29.25
CA LYS A 532 -21.06 -11.42 30.23
C LYS A 532 -20.60 -10.14 30.94
N HIS A 533 -20.60 -10.18 32.26
CA HIS A 533 -20.19 -9.06 33.11
C HIS A 533 -19.63 -9.57 34.45
N ALA A 534 -18.44 -9.10 34.83
CA ALA A 534 -17.60 -9.65 35.89
C ALA A 534 -17.38 -11.17 35.73
N GLY A 535 -17.03 -11.60 34.51
CA GLY A 535 -16.81 -13.00 34.13
C GLY A 535 -18.04 -13.91 34.18
N LYS A 536 -19.23 -13.37 34.50
CA LYS A 536 -20.47 -14.15 34.70
C LYS A 536 -21.51 -13.81 33.64
N TRP A 537 -22.11 -14.85 33.07
CA TRP A 537 -23.20 -14.75 32.12
C TRP A 537 -24.53 -14.41 32.81
N ARG A 538 -25.24 -13.41 32.28
CA ARG A 538 -26.53 -12.90 32.75
C ARG A 538 -27.49 -12.73 31.58
N HIS A 539 -28.79 -12.68 31.86
CA HIS A 539 -29.82 -12.34 30.88
C HIS A 539 -30.20 -10.86 30.98
N VAL A 540 -30.55 -10.24 29.86
CA VAL A 540 -31.08 -8.87 29.83
C VAL A 540 -32.60 -8.93 30.00
N CYS A 541 -33.18 -8.06 30.85
CA CYS A 541 -34.63 -7.92 30.97
C CYS A 541 -35.22 -7.29 29.69
N ASN A 542 -36.38 -7.76 29.23
CA ASN A 542 -37.01 -7.27 28.00
C ASN A 542 -37.69 -5.89 28.14
N HIS A 543 -37.77 -5.31 29.34
CA HIS A 543 -38.36 -4.00 29.56
C HIS A 543 -37.41 -2.88 29.08
N GLY A 544 -37.90 -2.03 28.17
CA GLY A 544 -37.08 -0.99 27.55
C GLY A 544 -36.03 -1.52 26.58
N TRP A 545 -36.20 -2.75 26.05
CA TRP A 545 -35.41 -3.26 24.92
C TRP A 545 -36.16 -3.02 23.61
N ASP A 546 -35.46 -2.53 22.59
CA ASP A 546 -36.04 -2.17 21.29
C ASP A 546 -35.20 -2.70 20.10
N LEU A 547 -35.54 -2.26 18.89
CA LEU A 547 -34.82 -2.63 17.66
C LEU A 547 -33.43 -1.97 17.55
N SER A 548 -33.18 -0.86 18.23
CA SER A 548 -31.88 -0.18 18.28
C SER A 548 -30.89 -0.93 19.18
N SER A 549 -31.30 -1.30 20.39
CA SER A 549 -30.53 -2.24 21.24
C SER A 549 -30.33 -3.59 20.55
N SER A 550 -31.34 -4.07 19.81
CA SER A 550 -31.21 -5.27 18.97
C SER A 550 -30.17 -5.13 17.86
N ARG A 551 -30.05 -3.96 17.21
CA ARG A 551 -29.05 -3.71 16.17
C ARG A 551 -27.62 -3.78 16.73
N VAL A 552 -27.35 -3.12 17.86
CA VAL A 552 -26.02 -3.16 18.50
C VAL A 552 -25.67 -4.58 18.96
N ALA A 553 -26.63 -5.32 19.53
CA ALA A 553 -26.44 -6.72 19.89
C ALA A 553 -26.12 -7.59 18.66
N CYS A 554 -26.89 -7.46 17.57
CA CYS A 554 -26.59 -8.18 16.33
C CYS A 554 -25.23 -7.79 15.73
N GLY A 555 -24.85 -6.51 15.80
CA GLY A 555 -23.54 -6.01 15.41
C GLY A 555 -22.40 -6.71 16.17
N MET A 556 -22.43 -6.71 17.50
CA MET A 556 -21.45 -7.44 18.32
C MET A 556 -21.44 -8.95 18.06
N LEU A 557 -22.55 -9.54 17.63
CA LEU A 557 -22.66 -10.96 17.26
C LEU A 557 -22.18 -11.26 15.83
N GLY A 558 -21.75 -10.25 15.07
CA GLY A 558 -21.25 -10.39 13.70
C GLY A 558 -22.30 -10.29 12.59
N PHE A 559 -23.46 -9.69 12.86
CA PHE A 559 -24.56 -9.55 11.91
C PHE A 559 -24.82 -8.07 11.55
N PRO A 560 -24.96 -7.71 10.26
CA PRO A 560 -25.09 -6.31 9.81
C PRO A 560 -26.42 -5.65 10.20
N ALA A 561 -27.46 -6.44 10.51
CA ALA A 561 -28.77 -5.93 10.87
C ALA A 561 -29.53 -6.83 11.85
N ALA A 562 -30.53 -6.23 12.51
CA ALA A 562 -31.52 -6.91 13.35
C ALA A 562 -32.91 -6.79 12.72
N GLN A 563 -33.80 -7.75 13.03
CA GLN A 563 -35.20 -7.74 12.60
C GLN A 563 -36.13 -7.79 13.83
N ALA A 564 -37.29 -7.13 13.72
CA ALA A 564 -38.37 -7.32 14.69
C ALA A 564 -38.86 -8.79 14.71
N LEU A 565 -39.27 -9.25 15.89
CA LEU A 565 -39.64 -10.65 16.16
C LEU A 565 -41.00 -10.70 16.86
N ASP A 566 -41.84 -11.69 16.50
CA ASP A 566 -43.02 -12.02 17.30
C ASP A 566 -42.58 -12.75 18.58
N LEU A 567 -42.79 -12.09 19.73
CA LEU A 567 -42.44 -12.63 21.04
C LEU A 567 -43.51 -13.58 21.60
N ASN A 568 -44.70 -13.72 20.99
CA ASN A 568 -45.77 -14.55 21.52
C ASN A 568 -45.39 -16.03 21.73
N PRO A 569 -44.65 -16.72 20.84
CA PRO A 569 -44.20 -18.10 21.07
C PRO A 569 -43.21 -18.20 22.23
N TYR A 570 -42.29 -17.24 22.32
CA TYR A 570 -41.29 -17.15 23.38
C TYR A 570 -41.93 -16.88 24.74
N ARG A 571 -42.92 -15.99 24.81
CA ARG A 571 -43.67 -15.68 26.04
C ARG A 571 -44.46 -16.90 26.53
N LYS A 572 -45.17 -17.60 25.65
CA LYS A 572 -45.88 -18.86 26.00
C LYS A 572 -44.94 -19.91 26.58
N LEU A 573 -43.74 -20.06 26.02
CA LEU A 573 -42.72 -20.99 26.53
C LEU A 573 -42.10 -20.53 27.86
N TRP A 574 -41.91 -19.23 28.05
CA TRP A 574 -41.43 -18.61 29.29
C TRP A 574 -42.41 -18.84 30.45
N ASP A 575 -43.69 -18.49 30.25
CA ASP A 575 -44.72 -18.65 31.28
C ASP A 575 -44.96 -20.14 31.61
N SER A 576 -44.95 -21.02 30.60
CA SER A 576 -44.98 -22.47 30.80
C SER A 576 -43.82 -22.95 31.69
N LYS A 577 -42.58 -22.53 31.40
CA LYS A 577 -41.38 -22.86 32.20
C LYS A 577 -41.29 -22.16 33.56
N LEU A 578 -42.16 -21.19 33.85
CA LEU A 578 -42.35 -20.64 35.19
C LEU A 578 -43.43 -21.38 35.99
N SER A 579 -44.44 -21.94 35.31
CA SER A 579 -45.51 -22.74 35.93
C SER A 579 -45.09 -24.18 36.28
N ASP A 580 -44.08 -24.72 35.59
CA ASP A 580 -43.52 -26.06 35.80
C ASP A 580 -42.67 -26.15 37.09
N PRO A 581 -43.07 -26.93 38.12
CA PRO A 581 -42.31 -27.07 39.36
C PRO A 581 -40.96 -27.79 39.21
N SER A 582 -40.73 -28.53 38.12
CA SER A 582 -39.45 -29.17 37.82
C SER A 582 -38.43 -28.20 37.20
N SER A 583 -38.91 -27.05 36.69
CA SER A 583 -38.10 -26.04 36.06
C SER A 583 -37.31 -25.23 37.09
N ARG A 584 -35.98 -25.19 36.91
CA ARG A 584 -35.08 -24.35 37.73
C ARG A 584 -35.27 -22.84 37.48
N LEU A 585 -36.10 -22.44 36.51
CA LEU A 585 -36.23 -21.05 36.06
C LEU A 585 -36.77 -20.11 37.15
N GLY A 586 -37.82 -20.50 37.88
CA GLY A 586 -38.38 -19.65 38.94
C GLY A 586 -37.37 -19.34 40.05
N GLY A 587 -36.52 -20.32 40.40
CA GLY A 587 -35.41 -20.16 41.35
C GLY A 587 -34.13 -19.52 40.77
N LEU A 588 -34.16 -19.09 39.51
CA LEU A 588 -33.10 -18.29 38.87
C LEU A 588 -33.56 -16.84 38.64
N VAL A 589 -34.80 -16.65 38.18
CA VAL A 589 -35.41 -15.34 37.92
C VAL A 589 -35.47 -14.45 39.18
N SER A 590 -35.59 -15.05 40.36
CA SER A 590 -35.54 -14.34 41.65
C SER A 590 -34.15 -13.88 42.10
N LYS A 591 -33.07 -14.29 41.42
CA LYS A 591 -31.69 -13.96 41.82
C LYS A 591 -31.19 -12.72 41.09
N LYS A 592 -30.76 -11.68 41.84
CA LYS A 592 -30.16 -10.45 41.27
C LYS A 592 -28.98 -10.72 40.33
N ALA A 593 -28.20 -11.78 40.57
CA ALA A 593 -27.09 -12.17 39.70
C ALA A 593 -27.50 -12.71 38.32
N TYR A 594 -28.79 -13.03 38.09
CA TYR A 594 -29.31 -13.54 36.82
C TYR A 594 -29.56 -12.42 35.79
N TRP A 595 -29.76 -11.17 36.24
CA TRP A 595 -30.26 -10.07 35.42
C TRP A 595 -29.24 -8.95 35.16
N VAL A 596 -29.40 -8.33 33.98
CA VAL A 596 -29.12 -6.92 33.69
C VAL A 596 -30.48 -6.24 33.48
N GLU A 597 -30.69 -5.10 34.12
CA GLU A 597 -32.02 -4.55 34.38
C GLU A 597 -32.57 -3.74 33.19
N LYS A 598 -31.72 -2.92 32.56
CA LYS A 598 -32.07 -2.13 31.37
C LYS A 598 -30.86 -1.94 30.46
N VAL A 599 -31.07 -1.99 29.15
CA VAL A 599 -30.07 -1.67 28.11
C VAL A 599 -30.74 -0.92 26.97
N GLN A 600 -30.45 0.38 26.84
CA GLN A 600 -31.01 1.27 25.83
C GLN A 600 -29.89 1.85 24.96
N CYS A 601 -29.87 1.49 23.68
CA CYS A 601 -28.95 2.01 22.67
C CYS A 601 -29.65 2.99 21.72
N GLN A 602 -28.87 3.81 21.01
CA GLN A 602 -29.31 4.62 19.86
C GLN A 602 -29.35 3.80 18.56
N GLY A 603 -28.56 2.72 18.48
CA GLY A 603 -28.47 1.83 17.32
C GLY A 603 -27.34 2.19 16.35
N VAL A 604 -26.31 2.90 16.82
CA VAL A 604 -25.08 3.25 16.09
C VAL A 604 -23.80 2.84 16.83
N GLU A 605 -23.93 2.50 18.10
CA GLU A 605 -22.84 2.06 18.98
C GLU A 605 -22.16 0.78 18.47
N ALA A 606 -20.84 0.69 18.63
CA ALA A 606 -20.08 -0.52 18.31
C ALA A 606 -20.42 -1.68 19.27
N SER A 607 -20.76 -1.35 20.53
CA SER A 607 -20.99 -2.33 21.60
C SER A 607 -22.02 -1.89 22.66
N LEU A 608 -22.62 -2.87 23.34
CA LEU A 608 -23.62 -2.62 24.39
C LEU A 608 -23.04 -1.90 25.63
N SER A 609 -21.72 -1.84 25.80
CA SER A 609 -21.07 -1.09 26.88
C SER A 609 -20.98 0.42 26.63
N GLN A 610 -21.18 0.87 25.38
CA GLN A 610 -21.33 2.28 25.03
C GLN A 610 -22.77 2.80 25.28
N CYS A 611 -23.76 1.90 25.22
CA CYS A 611 -25.17 2.20 25.45
C CYS A 611 -25.49 2.59 26.91
N GLN A 612 -26.72 3.10 27.15
CA GLN A 612 -27.20 3.33 28.51
C GLN A 612 -27.59 2.00 29.17
N THR A 613 -26.76 1.55 30.11
CA THR A 613 -26.93 0.26 30.81
C THR A 613 -27.18 0.47 32.31
N LEU A 614 -28.09 -0.34 32.87
CA LEU A 614 -28.39 -0.38 34.30
C LEU A 614 -28.17 -1.79 34.85
N LEU A 615 -27.25 -1.92 35.81
CA LEU A 615 -27.08 -3.13 36.61
C LEU A 615 -28.11 -3.18 37.73
N SER A 616 -28.57 -4.38 38.05
CA SER A 616 -29.52 -4.63 39.15
C SER A 616 -28.92 -4.25 40.51
N LEU A 617 -29.19 -3.02 40.95
CA LEU A 617 -28.59 -2.46 42.17
C LEU A 617 -29.08 -3.18 43.45
N PRO A 618 -28.35 -3.05 44.57
CA PRO A 618 -28.70 -3.73 45.81
C PRO A 618 -30.08 -3.39 46.40
N ARG A 619 -30.72 -2.29 45.97
CA ARG A 619 -31.89 -1.69 46.66
C ARG A 619 -33.29 -2.13 46.22
N GLU A 620 -33.50 -2.63 44.99
CA GLU A 620 -34.84 -3.11 44.57
C GLU A 620 -35.07 -4.61 44.78
N GLU A 621 -36.31 -5.05 44.99
CA GLU A 621 -36.61 -6.44 45.37
C GLU A 621 -36.84 -7.41 44.19
N VAL A 622 -37.21 -6.94 42.99
CA VAL A 622 -37.53 -7.82 41.83
C VAL A 622 -36.95 -7.27 40.50
N PRO A 623 -35.77 -7.71 40.04
CA PRO A 623 -35.01 -7.07 38.95
C PRO A 623 -35.59 -7.11 37.52
N CYS A 624 -36.75 -7.74 37.30
CA CYS A 624 -37.43 -7.79 36.00
C CYS A 624 -38.92 -8.14 36.20
N ARG A 625 -39.64 -7.32 36.99
CA ARG A 625 -40.99 -7.64 37.47
C ARG A 625 -41.98 -7.85 36.31
N GLY A 626 -42.55 -9.05 36.20
CA GLY A 626 -43.48 -9.44 35.13
C GLY A 626 -42.85 -9.68 33.74
N GLY A 627 -41.56 -9.38 33.58
CA GLY A 627 -40.85 -9.46 32.30
C GLY A 627 -40.38 -10.87 31.95
N MET A 628 -39.53 -10.92 30.94
CA MET A 628 -38.78 -12.10 30.50
C MET A 628 -37.39 -11.70 29.99
N HIS A 629 -36.57 -12.67 29.62
CA HIS A 629 -35.31 -12.37 28.93
C HIS A 629 -35.54 -11.76 27.54
N VAL A 630 -34.59 -10.92 27.10
CA VAL A 630 -34.51 -10.44 25.72
C VAL A 630 -34.32 -11.62 24.75
N VAL A 631 -35.04 -11.56 23.62
CA VAL A 631 -34.88 -12.45 22.47
C VAL A 631 -34.56 -11.56 21.26
N VAL A 632 -33.56 -11.94 20.47
CA VAL A 632 -33.09 -11.16 19.31
C VAL A 632 -33.12 -12.04 18.06
N ARG A 633 -33.51 -11.44 16.93
CA ARG A 633 -33.35 -12.00 15.58
C ARG A 633 -32.40 -11.12 14.77
N CYS A 634 -31.31 -11.71 14.31
CA CYS A 634 -30.29 -11.08 13.48
C CYS A 634 -30.37 -11.54 12.03
N VAL A 635 -29.98 -10.67 11.11
CA VAL A 635 -29.99 -10.92 9.66
C VAL A 635 -28.56 -11.25 9.21
N PRO A 636 -28.29 -12.43 8.61
CA PRO A 636 -26.97 -12.77 8.08
C PRO A 636 -26.62 -11.90 6.86
N GLY A 637 -25.36 -11.47 6.77
CA GLY A 637 -24.79 -10.92 5.54
C GLY A 637 -24.81 -11.93 4.39
N ALA A 638 -24.65 -11.44 3.16
CA ALA A 638 -24.83 -12.24 1.95
C ALA A 638 -23.95 -13.50 1.93
N GLN A 639 -22.68 -13.39 2.32
CA GLN A 639 -21.72 -14.48 2.42
C GLN A 639 -22.12 -15.57 3.45
N PHE A 640 -22.91 -15.22 4.47
CA PHE A 640 -23.36 -16.14 5.52
C PHE A 640 -24.74 -16.77 5.27
N SER A 641 -25.44 -16.35 4.20
CA SER A 641 -26.81 -16.78 3.91
C SER A 641 -26.85 -18.21 3.36
N ARG A 642 -27.24 -19.18 4.20
CA ARG A 642 -27.42 -20.58 3.78
C ARG A 642 -28.66 -20.74 2.90
N SER A 643 -28.47 -20.74 1.59
CA SER A 643 -29.42 -21.28 0.61
C SER A 643 -28.67 -22.04 -0.49
N GLY A 644 -29.32 -23.07 -1.06
CA GLY A 644 -28.69 -24.09 -1.92
C GLY A 644 -28.31 -23.64 -3.35
N ARG A 645 -28.04 -22.36 -3.55
CA ARG A 645 -27.44 -21.74 -4.74
C ARG A 645 -26.53 -20.63 -4.26
N ALA A 646 -25.41 -20.42 -4.95
CA ALA A 646 -24.69 -19.16 -4.81
C ALA A 646 -25.70 -18.00 -5.03
N PRO A 647 -25.67 -16.94 -4.19
CA PRO A 647 -26.41 -15.73 -4.50
C PRO A 647 -26.09 -15.28 -5.93
N ALA A 648 -27.07 -14.73 -6.64
CA ALA A 648 -26.74 -13.96 -7.83
C ALA A 648 -25.75 -12.85 -7.42
N PRO A 649 -24.73 -12.53 -8.24
CA PRO A 649 -23.84 -11.41 -7.95
C PRO A 649 -24.66 -10.17 -7.59
N PRO A 650 -24.23 -9.37 -6.60
CA PRO A 650 -24.96 -8.17 -6.24
C PRO A 650 -25.13 -7.28 -7.47
N ALA A 651 -26.33 -6.75 -7.68
CA ALA A 651 -26.69 -6.00 -8.90
C ALA A 651 -25.95 -4.66 -9.06
N THR A 652 -25.13 -4.31 -8.06
CA THR A 652 -24.14 -3.25 -8.05
C THR A 652 -22.81 -3.87 -7.58
N PRO A 653 -21.66 -3.57 -8.23
CA PRO A 653 -20.37 -4.06 -7.77
C PRO A 653 -20.07 -3.53 -6.35
N PRO A 654 -19.26 -4.25 -5.55
CA PRO A 654 -18.88 -3.78 -4.21
C PRO A 654 -18.03 -2.51 -4.33
N VAL A 655 -18.41 -1.47 -3.58
CA VAL A 655 -17.70 -0.19 -3.54
C VAL A 655 -16.54 -0.21 -2.53
N VAL A 656 -16.47 -1.23 -1.68
CA VAL A 656 -15.44 -1.42 -0.64
C VAL A 656 -14.96 -2.87 -0.64
N ARG A 657 -13.66 -3.07 -0.41
CA ARG A 657 -13.03 -4.38 -0.19
C ARG A 657 -12.07 -4.34 1.00
N LEU A 658 -11.73 -5.52 1.53
CA LEU A 658 -10.65 -5.69 2.50
C LEU A 658 -9.52 -6.49 1.86
N LYS A 659 -8.27 -6.06 2.10
CA LYS A 659 -7.05 -6.69 1.60
C LYS A 659 -6.07 -7.01 2.74
N SER A 660 -5.07 -7.84 2.45
CA SER A 660 -3.93 -8.14 3.34
C SER A 660 -4.34 -8.58 4.77
N GLY A 661 -5.46 -9.29 4.88
CA GLY A 661 -6.14 -9.58 6.16
C GLY A 661 -5.99 -11.03 6.66
N PRO A 662 -5.46 -11.28 7.88
CA PRO A 662 -5.21 -12.64 8.39
C PRO A 662 -6.47 -13.45 8.69
N ARG A 663 -7.62 -12.79 8.87
CA ARG A 663 -8.90 -13.40 9.27
C ARG A 663 -10.06 -12.81 8.46
N LEU A 664 -11.14 -13.57 8.33
CA LEU A 664 -12.38 -13.05 7.73
C LEU A 664 -12.83 -11.79 8.48
N GLY A 665 -13.18 -10.74 7.75
CA GLY A 665 -13.59 -9.46 8.35
C GLY A 665 -12.44 -8.65 8.95
N GLU A 666 -11.19 -8.98 8.69
CA GLU A 666 -10.01 -8.15 9.00
C GLU A 666 -9.32 -7.76 7.68
N GLY A 667 -8.72 -6.56 7.62
CA GLY A 667 -7.87 -6.13 6.49
C GLY A 667 -7.73 -4.61 6.36
N ARG A 668 -6.84 -4.17 5.46
CA ARG A 668 -6.77 -2.80 4.95
C ARG A 668 -8.06 -2.46 4.19
N VAL A 669 -8.59 -1.25 4.37
CA VAL A 669 -9.80 -0.80 3.67
C VAL A 669 -9.42 -0.15 2.34
N GLU A 670 -9.99 -0.67 1.26
CA GLU A 670 -9.87 -0.09 -0.08
C GLU A 670 -11.26 0.18 -0.66
N VAL A 671 -11.39 1.31 -1.35
CA VAL A 671 -12.64 1.80 -1.94
C VAL A 671 -12.51 1.94 -3.46
N LEU A 672 -13.60 1.68 -4.17
CA LEU A 672 -13.67 1.78 -5.63
C LEU A 672 -14.25 3.13 -6.03
N LYS A 673 -13.46 3.95 -6.72
CA LYS A 673 -13.88 5.26 -7.22
C LYS A 673 -13.40 5.46 -8.66
N GLU A 674 -14.29 5.97 -9.52
CA GLU A 674 -14.00 6.19 -10.95
C GLU A 674 -13.40 4.96 -11.67
N GLY A 675 -13.80 3.75 -11.25
CA GLY A 675 -13.32 2.48 -11.78
C GLY A 675 -11.98 1.99 -11.21
N LYS A 676 -11.32 2.76 -10.33
CA LYS A 676 -10.01 2.43 -9.72
C LYS A 676 -10.13 2.21 -8.20
N TRP A 677 -9.51 1.16 -7.70
CA TRP A 677 -9.34 0.92 -6.25
C TRP A 677 -8.28 1.85 -5.65
N GLY A 678 -8.45 2.19 -4.38
CA GLY A 678 -7.52 3.02 -3.62
C GLY A 678 -7.83 3.01 -2.13
N SER A 679 -6.88 3.42 -1.31
CA SER A 679 -6.99 3.36 0.15
C SER A 679 -7.70 4.57 0.78
N ILE A 680 -7.88 4.53 2.10
CA ILE A 680 -8.34 5.65 2.94
C ILE A 680 -7.22 6.01 3.92
N CYS A 681 -6.96 7.31 4.09
CA CYS A 681 -5.97 7.87 5.02
C CYS A 681 -6.48 7.91 6.48
N ASP A 682 -5.61 7.63 7.46
CA ASP A 682 -5.97 7.46 8.87
C ASP A 682 -6.30 8.71 9.70
N HIS A 683 -6.14 9.91 9.15
CA HIS A 683 -6.55 11.14 9.83
C HIS A 683 -8.04 11.07 10.23
N LEU A 684 -8.31 11.23 11.53
CA LEU A 684 -9.63 11.17 12.17
C LEU A 684 -10.38 9.81 12.10
N TRP A 685 -9.77 8.76 11.56
CA TRP A 685 -10.41 7.45 11.40
C TRP A 685 -10.85 6.84 12.74
N ASP A 686 -12.14 6.54 12.89
CA ASP A 686 -12.72 6.09 14.16
C ASP A 686 -13.53 4.77 14.05
N ILE A 687 -14.06 4.32 15.20
CA ILE A 687 -14.88 3.11 15.30
C ILE A 687 -16.27 3.28 14.65
N SER A 688 -16.75 4.50 14.49
CA SER A 688 -18.00 4.86 13.80
C SER A 688 -17.86 4.69 12.29
N ASP A 689 -16.71 5.07 11.72
CA ASP A 689 -16.37 4.84 10.32
C ASP A 689 -16.19 3.33 10.04
N ALA A 690 -15.39 2.66 10.86
CA ALA A 690 -15.19 1.21 10.77
C ALA A 690 -16.49 0.41 10.93
N ASN A 691 -17.44 0.89 11.74
CA ASN A 691 -18.80 0.33 11.86
C ASN A 691 -19.58 0.39 10.54
N VAL A 692 -19.41 1.42 9.72
CA VAL A 692 -20.05 1.52 8.40
C VAL A 692 -19.42 0.51 7.44
N VAL A 693 -18.09 0.47 7.35
CA VAL A 693 -17.35 -0.49 6.50
C VAL A 693 -17.71 -1.95 6.84
N CYS A 694 -17.67 -2.33 8.12
CA CYS A 694 -17.98 -3.70 8.53
C CYS A 694 -19.43 -4.10 8.19
N ARG A 695 -20.38 -3.16 8.35
CA ARG A 695 -21.80 -3.39 8.04
C ARG A 695 -22.08 -3.45 6.54
N GLU A 696 -21.43 -2.59 5.74
CA GLU A 696 -21.49 -2.59 4.28
C GLU A 696 -21.01 -3.94 3.70
N LEU A 697 -19.90 -4.45 4.23
CA LEU A 697 -19.32 -5.75 3.88
C LEU A 697 -20.12 -6.96 4.43
N GLY A 698 -21.27 -6.75 5.08
CA GLY A 698 -22.14 -7.82 5.58
C GLY A 698 -21.65 -8.51 6.87
N PHE A 699 -20.67 -7.93 7.56
CA PHE A 699 -20.25 -8.33 8.91
C PHE A 699 -21.03 -7.56 9.99
N GLY A 700 -20.62 -7.67 11.25
CA GLY A 700 -21.23 -6.94 12.37
C GLY A 700 -20.72 -5.51 12.54
N THR A 701 -20.70 -5.03 13.79
CA THR A 701 -19.95 -3.82 14.17
C THR A 701 -18.45 -4.07 14.11
N ALA A 702 -17.65 -3.01 14.03
CA ALA A 702 -16.22 -3.08 14.24
C ALA A 702 -15.89 -3.43 15.70
N LYS A 703 -14.81 -4.19 15.90
CA LYS A 703 -14.10 -4.34 17.17
C LYS A 703 -13.07 -3.23 17.33
N GLU A 704 -12.30 -3.01 16.26
CA GLU A 704 -11.15 -2.12 16.20
C GLU A 704 -11.15 -1.38 14.86
N ALA A 705 -10.86 -0.07 14.94
CA ALA A 705 -10.44 0.77 13.83
C ALA A 705 -8.94 1.03 14.00
N MET A 706 -8.15 0.83 12.95
CA MET A 706 -6.69 0.94 13.00
C MET A 706 -6.20 1.88 11.89
N GLY A 707 -5.24 2.74 12.21
CA GLY A 707 -4.49 3.51 11.22
C GLY A 707 -3.13 2.87 10.91
N GLN A 708 -2.18 3.69 10.49
CA GLN A 708 -0.75 3.36 10.36
C GLN A 708 -0.44 2.09 9.55
N ALA A 709 -1.28 1.76 8.56
CA ALA A 709 -1.15 0.56 7.73
C ALA A 709 -0.96 -0.75 8.51
N GLN A 710 -1.59 -0.88 9.69
CA GLN A 710 -1.37 -2.01 10.59
C GLN A 710 -1.66 -3.39 9.97
N LEU A 711 -2.51 -3.48 8.95
CA LEU A 711 -2.75 -4.70 8.15
C LEU A 711 -2.18 -4.58 6.72
N GLY A 712 -0.99 -4.02 6.58
CA GLY A 712 -0.25 -3.88 5.31
C GLY A 712 -0.60 -2.60 4.53
N GLN A 713 0.37 -2.07 3.80
CA GLN A 713 0.25 -0.85 3.00
C GLN A 713 -0.44 -1.12 1.66
N GLY A 714 -1.24 -0.16 1.18
CA GLY A 714 -1.80 -0.17 -0.17
C GLY A 714 -0.82 0.33 -1.23
N THR A 715 -1.30 0.44 -2.47
CA THR A 715 -0.58 1.08 -3.57
C THR A 715 -1.55 1.87 -4.47
N GLY A 716 -1.04 2.86 -5.20
CA GLY A 716 -1.83 3.67 -6.13
C GLY A 716 -2.46 4.91 -5.48
N PRO A 717 -3.76 5.18 -5.69
CA PRO A 717 -4.40 6.38 -5.14
C PRO A 717 -4.86 6.18 -3.69
N ILE A 718 -4.80 7.26 -2.90
CA ILE A 718 -5.52 7.37 -1.63
C ILE A 718 -6.77 8.21 -1.92
N HIS A 719 -7.97 7.61 -1.81
CA HIS A 719 -9.22 8.21 -2.32
C HIS A 719 -9.94 9.11 -1.31
N MET A 720 -9.73 8.88 -0.01
CA MET A 720 -10.44 9.55 1.08
C MET A 720 -9.49 9.89 2.24
N ASN A 721 -9.75 11.00 2.92
CA ASN A 721 -9.01 11.49 4.10
C ASN A 721 -10.01 12.17 5.06
N SER A 722 -9.78 12.12 6.38
CA SER A 722 -10.63 12.80 7.37
C SER A 722 -12.09 12.35 7.31
N VAL A 723 -12.31 11.04 7.11
CA VAL A 723 -13.64 10.42 7.08
C VAL A 723 -14.31 10.60 8.45
N GLN A 724 -15.60 10.94 8.43
CA GLN A 724 -16.46 11.17 9.59
C GLN A 724 -17.87 10.68 9.27
N CYS A 725 -18.19 9.46 9.71
CA CYS A 725 -19.51 8.84 9.62
C CYS A 725 -20.37 9.15 10.87
N THR A 726 -21.69 9.23 10.70
CA THR A 726 -22.66 9.26 11.83
C THR A 726 -23.01 7.86 12.37
N GLY A 727 -22.46 6.81 11.77
CA GLY A 727 -22.73 5.40 12.07
C GLY A 727 -24.07 4.89 11.51
N ARG A 728 -24.77 5.68 10.69
CA ARG A 728 -26.10 5.38 10.12
C ARG A 728 -26.09 5.13 8.61
N GLU A 729 -24.98 5.48 7.97
CA GLU A 729 -24.70 5.37 6.55
C GLU A 729 -24.72 3.91 6.09
N ARG A 730 -25.11 3.66 4.84
CA ARG A 730 -25.16 2.32 4.24
C ARG A 730 -23.84 1.90 3.62
N THR A 731 -23.05 2.87 3.21
CA THR A 731 -21.74 2.73 2.57
C THR A 731 -20.82 3.82 3.08
N ILE A 732 -19.51 3.53 3.13
CA ILE A 732 -18.49 4.52 3.52
C ILE A 732 -18.52 5.77 2.61
N SER A 733 -19.00 5.62 1.38
CA SER A 733 -19.15 6.70 0.40
C SER A 733 -20.30 7.68 0.68
N GLU A 734 -21.21 7.37 1.62
CA GLU A 734 -22.25 8.29 2.12
C GLU A 734 -21.73 9.19 3.27
N CYS A 735 -20.56 8.90 3.86
CA CYS A 735 -20.00 9.66 4.98
C CYS A 735 -19.35 10.98 4.53
N SER A 736 -19.14 11.90 5.48
CA SER A 736 -18.39 13.13 5.21
C SER A 736 -16.89 12.82 5.16
N TYR A 737 -16.22 13.12 4.04
CA TYR A 737 -14.77 13.00 3.90
C TYR A 737 -14.18 14.19 3.14
N ARG A 738 -12.86 14.38 3.26
CA ARG A 738 -12.10 15.35 2.48
C ARG A 738 -11.44 14.66 1.27
N PRO A 739 -11.33 15.33 0.11
CA PRO A 739 -10.42 14.87 -0.93
C PRO A 739 -8.99 14.88 -0.38
N VAL A 740 -8.11 14.07 -0.96
CA VAL A 740 -6.69 13.99 -0.57
C VAL A 740 -5.87 14.89 -1.50
N PRO A 741 -5.32 16.04 -1.04
CA PRO A 741 -4.32 16.75 -1.82
C PRO A 741 -3.08 15.88 -2.00
N LEU A 742 -2.44 15.98 -3.16
CA LEU A 742 -1.16 15.33 -3.44
C LEU A 742 -0.16 15.62 -2.30
N TYR A 743 0.64 14.61 -1.95
CA TYR A 743 1.68 14.64 -0.91
C TYR A 743 1.21 14.76 0.56
N THR A 744 -0.10 14.93 0.84
CA THR A 744 -0.61 15.09 2.23
C THR A 744 -0.87 13.79 3.00
N CYS A 745 -0.78 12.64 2.35
CA CYS A 745 -0.90 11.33 2.99
C CYS A 745 -0.05 10.31 2.22
N LYS A 746 0.49 9.32 2.92
CA LYS A 746 1.36 8.24 2.39
C LYS A 746 0.76 6.88 2.77
N HIS A 747 1.06 5.81 2.03
CA HIS A 747 0.46 4.48 2.27
C HIS A 747 0.79 3.85 3.63
N ASN A 748 1.80 4.35 4.35
CA ASN A 748 2.04 3.99 5.75
C ASN A 748 0.99 4.58 6.73
N GLN A 749 0.00 5.32 6.23
CA GLN A 749 -1.16 5.84 6.94
C GLN A 749 -2.49 5.20 6.48
N ASP A 750 -2.44 4.10 5.72
CA ASP A 750 -3.66 3.44 5.23
C ASP A 750 -4.45 2.82 6.39
N VAL A 751 -5.78 2.99 6.38
CA VAL A 751 -6.64 2.46 7.44
C VAL A 751 -6.93 0.97 7.29
N SER A 752 -7.21 0.34 8.41
CA SER A 752 -7.58 -1.07 8.51
C SER A 752 -8.71 -1.27 9.52
N VAL A 753 -9.47 -2.36 9.39
CA VAL A 753 -10.58 -2.70 10.31
C VAL A 753 -10.49 -4.14 10.80
N ARG A 754 -11.10 -4.38 11.97
CA ARG A 754 -11.45 -5.72 12.45
C ARG A 754 -12.93 -5.79 12.80
N CYS A 755 -13.69 -6.56 12.03
CA CYS A 755 -15.12 -6.71 12.21
C CYS A 755 -15.48 -7.81 13.21
N ASN A 756 -16.67 -7.72 13.80
CA ASN A 756 -17.34 -8.85 14.39
C ASN A 756 -17.85 -9.78 13.29
N VAL A 757 -17.56 -11.09 13.42
CA VAL A 757 -17.89 -12.13 12.43
C VAL A 757 -18.70 -13.21 13.14
N PRO A 758 -19.80 -13.70 12.54
CA PRO A 758 -20.74 -14.50 13.29
C PRO A 758 -20.29 -15.96 13.38
N ILE A 759 -20.59 -16.62 14.49
CA ILE A 759 -20.14 -18.00 14.74
C ILE A 759 -20.92 -18.97 13.82
N THR A 760 -20.33 -19.29 12.67
CA THR A 760 -20.93 -20.15 11.62
C THR A 760 -20.91 -21.64 11.94
N GLY A 761 -20.04 -22.06 12.87
CA GLY A 761 -19.72 -23.46 13.16
C GLY A 761 -18.71 -24.11 12.21
N MET A 762 -18.29 -23.44 11.12
CA MET A 762 -17.40 -24.03 10.10
C MET A 762 -15.97 -24.30 10.60
N GLN A 763 -15.54 -23.63 11.67
CA GLN A 763 -14.24 -23.89 12.29
C GLN A 763 -14.17 -25.30 12.91
N ALA A 764 -15.30 -25.86 13.33
CA ALA A 764 -15.37 -27.18 13.95
C ALA A 764 -15.44 -28.34 12.93
N SER A 765 -15.39 -28.07 11.62
CA SER A 765 -15.29 -29.10 10.57
C SER A 765 -13.87 -29.28 10.01
N VAL A 766 -12.86 -28.65 10.60
CA VAL A 766 -11.44 -28.81 10.27
C VAL A 766 -10.65 -28.86 11.57
N ARG A 767 -9.53 -29.58 11.60
CA ARG A 767 -8.54 -29.55 12.69
C ARG A 767 -7.14 -29.86 12.15
N LEU A 768 -6.11 -29.41 12.86
CA LEU A 768 -4.72 -29.81 12.61
C LEU A 768 -4.32 -30.92 13.59
N ALA A 769 -3.59 -31.91 13.09
CA ALA A 769 -3.16 -33.07 13.87
C ALA A 769 -1.65 -33.35 13.74
N GLY A 770 -1.07 -33.82 14.84
CA GLY A 770 0.33 -34.27 14.91
C GLY A 770 1.40 -33.17 14.96
N GLY A 771 1.03 -31.91 14.77
CA GLY A 771 1.93 -30.75 14.88
C GLY A 771 2.58 -30.61 16.27
N ARG A 772 3.77 -30.00 16.30
CA ARG A 772 4.45 -29.59 17.53
C ARG A 772 3.76 -28.40 18.19
N GLU A 773 3.19 -27.53 17.37
CA GLU A 773 2.44 -26.34 17.78
C GLU A 773 1.00 -26.40 17.25
N ARG A 774 0.12 -25.56 17.80
CA ARG A 774 -1.30 -25.48 17.37
C ARG A 774 -1.49 -24.90 15.97
N ALA A 775 -0.47 -24.22 15.45
CA ALA A 775 -0.48 -23.58 14.14
C ALA A 775 0.02 -24.49 13.00
N GLU A 776 0.46 -25.72 13.28
CA GLU A 776 0.93 -26.66 12.26
C GLU A 776 0.29 -28.04 12.37
N GLY A 777 0.32 -28.81 11.28
CA GLY A 777 -0.03 -30.23 11.29
C GLY A 777 -0.68 -30.74 10.01
N ARG A 778 -1.02 -32.04 10.04
CA ARG A 778 -1.87 -32.71 9.06
C ARG A 778 -3.27 -32.09 9.07
N VAL A 779 -3.81 -31.75 7.90
CA VAL A 779 -5.19 -31.26 7.78
C VAL A 779 -6.17 -32.42 7.84
N GLU A 780 -7.03 -32.41 8.85
CA GLU A 780 -8.13 -33.36 9.02
C GLU A 780 -9.48 -32.62 8.90
N VAL A 781 -10.44 -33.21 8.19
CA VAL A 781 -11.72 -32.61 7.83
C VAL A 781 -12.91 -33.49 8.24
N LEU A 782 -13.98 -32.87 8.70
CA LEU A 782 -15.24 -33.53 9.05
C LEU A 782 -16.17 -33.50 7.83
N MET A 783 -16.42 -34.67 7.24
CA MET A 783 -17.24 -34.83 6.03
C MET A 783 -18.47 -35.71 6.31
N ASP A 784 -19.57 -35.47 5.60
CA ASP A 784 -20.73 -36.36 5.59
C ASP A 784 -20.50 -37.47 4.56
N VAL A 785 -20.52 -38.72 5.02
CA VAL A 785 -20.36 -39.91 4.19
C VAL A 785 -21.50 -40.87 4.52
N GLY A 786 -22.47 -41.00 3.61
CA GLY A 786 -23.63 -41.88 3.78
C GLY A 786 -24.66 -41.41 4.82
N GLY A 787 -24.70 -40.11 5.15
CA GLY A 787 -25.56 -39.56 6.21
C GLY A 787 -24.91 -39.58 7.60
N VAL A 788 -23.64 -39.96 7.69
CA VAL A 788 -22.85 -39.98 8.94
C VAL A 788 -21.67 -39.04 8.81
N LYS A 789 -21.54 -38.11 9.76
CA LYS A 789 -20.36 -37.24 9.85
C LYS A 789 -19.17 -38.02 10.38
N ARG A 790 -18.05 -38.02 9.66
CA ARG A 790 -16.81 -38.70 10.02
C ARG A 790 -15.58 -37.84 9.71
N TRP A 791 -14.53 -38.00 10.51
CA TRP A 791 -13.23 -37.39 10.23
C TRP A 791 -12.46 -38.19 9.17
N GLY A 792 -11.51 -37.51 8.54
CA GLY A 792 -10.62 -38.03 7.51
C GLY A 792 -9.59 -36.99 7.10
N SER A 793 -8.58 -37.42 6.36
CA SER A 793 -7.51 -36.57 5.86
C SER A 793 -7.82 -35.99 4.47
N VAL A 794 -7.06 -34.98 4.06
CA VAL A 794 -7.14 -34.37 2.72
C VAL A 794 -5.99 -34.88 1.85
N CYS A 795 -6.26 -35.18 0.59
CA CYS A 795 -5.25 -35.57 -0.40
C CYS A 795 -4.24 -34.43 -0.62
N SER A 796 -2.94 -34.73 -0.65
CA SER A 796 -1.90 -33.73 -0.94
C SER A 796 -1.61 -33.49 -2.43
N GLU A 797 -2.23 -34.27 -3.33
CA GLU A 797 -2.04 -34.10 -4.77
C GLU A 797 -2.64 -32.77 -5.24
N ASN A 798 -1.76 -31.89 -5.74
CA ASN A 798 -2.03 -30.48 -6.06
C ASN A 798 -2.45 -29.60 -4.86
N TRP A 799 -2.00 -29.92 -3.65
CA TRP A 799 -2.16 -29.05 -2.48
C TRP A 799 -1.16 -27.89 -2.52
N GLY A 800 -1.64 -26.65 -2.65
CA GLY A 800 -0.84 -25.43 -2.71
C GLY A 800 -1.14 -24.44 -1.59
N ILE A 801 -0.58 -23.23 -1.71
CA ILE A 801 -0.70 -22.21 -0.65
C ILE A 801 -2.13 -21.67 -0.52
N ASN A 802 -2.90 -21.59 -1.61
CA ASN A 802 -4.29 -21.10 -1.59
C ASN A 802 -5.22 -22.01 -0.76
N GLU A 803 -5.06 -23.33 -0.87
CA GLU A 803 -5.79 -24.28 -0.02
C GLU A 803 -5.37 -24.17 1.45
N ALA A 804 -4.07 -23.95 1.70
CA ALA A 804 -3.53 -23.75 3.03
C ALA A 804 -4.04 -22.44 3.69
N MET A 805 -4.06 -21.34 2.95
CA MET A 805 -4.61 -20.04 3.37
C MET A 805 -6.07 -20.17 3.82
N VAL A 806 -6.89 -20.88 3.05
CA VAL A 806 -8.29 -21.15 3.41
C VAL A 806 -8.39 -21.96 4.70
N VAL A 807 -7.51 -22.94 4.94
CA VAL A 807 -7.48 -23.72 6.19
C VAL A 807 -7.06 -22.87 7.39
N CYS A 808 -5.94 -22.14 7.30
CA CYS A 808 -5.45 -21.30 8.39
C CYS A 808 -6.48 -20.22 8.77
N ARG A 809 -7.08 -19.56 7.76
CA ARG A 809 -8.13 -18.56 7.95
C ARG A 809 -9.44 -19.16 8.49
N GLN A 810 -9.85 -20.37 8.07
CA GLN A 810 -11.01 -21.08 8.61
C GLN A 810 -10.82 -21.43 10.10
N LEU A 811 -9.60 -21.81 10.50
CA LEU A 811 -9.25 -22.09 11.89
C LEU A 811 -9.03 -20.80 12.72
N GLY A 812 -8.84 -19.65 12.07
CA GLY A 812 -8.55 -18.36 12.71
C GLY A 812 -7.09 -18.17 13.12
N LEU A 813 -6.18 -18.93 12.51
CA LEU A 813 -4.73 -19.00 12.81
C LEU A 813 -3.87 -18.09 11.90
N GLY A 814 -4.50 -17.10 11.27
CA GLY A 814 -3.86 -16.20 10.32
C GLY A 814 -3.69 -16.78 8.92
N PHE A 815 -2.61 -16.34 8.25
CA PHE A 815 -2.17 -16.79 6.94
C PHE A 815 -1.54 -18.20 7.03
N ALA A 816 -1.35 -18.86 5.89
CA ALA A 816 -0.48 -20.03 5.80
C ALA A 816 0.94 -19.59 5.43
N SER A 817 1.97 -20.05 6.14
CA SER A 817 3.37 -19.87 5.73
C SER A 817 3.88 -20.99 4.83
N ASN A 818 3.30 -22.20 4.94
CA ASN A 818 3.70 -23.38 4.16
C ASN A 818 2.49 -24.30 3.88
N ALA A 819 2.47 -24.88 2.68
CA ALA A 819 1.57 -25.94 2.27
C ALA A 819 2.36 -27.26 2.11
N HIS A 820 2.06 -28.26 2.95
CA HIS A 820 2.86 -29.50 3.03
C HIS A 820 2.20 -30.64 2.25
N GLN A 821 2.89 -31.17 1.24
CA GLN A 821 2.39 -32.31 0.45
C GLN A 821 2.82 -33.69 1.01
N GLU A 822 3.92 -33.75 1.77
CA GLU A 822 4.33 -34.95 2.52
C GLU A 822 4.38 -34.62 4.01
N THR A 823 3.73 -35.46 4.82
CA THR A 823 3.40 -35.20 6.23
C THR A 823 3.57 -36.44 7.10
N TRP A 824 4.39 -37.41 6.67
CA TRP A 824 4.63 -38.69 7.36
C TRP A 824 5.19 -38.53 8.79
N TYR A 825 5.80 -37.39 9.10
CA TYR A 825 6.39 -37.05 10.40
C TYR A 825 5.37 -36.57 11.45
N TRP A 826 4.15 -36.19 11.05
CA TRP A 826 3.07 -35.81 11.97
C TRP A 826 2.11 -36.99 12.20
N PRO A 827 1.90 -37.51 13.43
CA PRO A 827 0.98 -38.61 13.65
C PRO A 827 -0.47 -38.24 13.28
N SER A 828 -1.17 -39.15 12.59
CA SER A 828 -2.60 -39.03 12.29
C SER A 828 -3.45 -39.30 13.53
N SER A 829 -4.60 -38.65 13.64
CA SER A 829 -5.64 -39.07 14.58
C SER A 829 -6.21 -40.43 14.16
N ALA A 830 -6.54 -41.28 15.13
CA ALA A 830 -7.01 -42.65 14.87
C ALA A 830 -8.38 -42.73 14.17
N ASP A 831 -9.17 -41.65 14.24
CA ASP A 831 -10.47 -41.46 13.57
C ASP A 831 -10.36 -40.83 12.17
N ALA A 832 -9.16 -40.50 11.68
CA ALA A 832 -8.95 -39.66 10.49
C ALA A 832 -7.99 -40.23 9.41
N GLY A 833 -7.52 -41.48 9.55
CA GLY A 833 -6.50 -42.06 8.65
C GLY A 833 -6.91 -42.25 7.18
N GLU A 834 -8.21 -42.27 6.87
CA GLU A 834 -8.73 -42.38 5.50
C GLU A 834 -8.83 -40.99 4.83
N VAL A 835 -8.47 -40.88 3.54
CA VAL A 835 -8.65 -39.65 2.77
C VAL A 835 -10.12 -39.46 2.43
N LEU A 836 -10.72 -38.32 2.79
CA LEU A 836 -12.13 -37.99 2.52
C LEU A 836 -12.34 -36.79 1.59
N LEU A 837 -11.26 -36.10 1.23
CA LEU A 837 -11.30 -34.90 0.40
C LEU A 837 -10.10 -34.91 -0.57
N SER A 838 -10.34 -34.68 -1.86
CA SER A 838 -9.32 -34.78 -2.91
C SER A 838 -9.61 -33.89 -4.11
N GLY A 839 -8.56 -33.42 -4.78
CA GLY A 839 -8.69 -32.47 -5.89
C GLY A 839 -9.28 -31.14 -5.44
N THR A 840 -8.96 -30.73 -4.20
CA THR A 840 -9.26 -29.40 -3.67
C THR A 840 -8.51 -28.36 -4.49
N HIS A 841 -9.25 -27.36 -4.96
CA HIS A 841 -8.70 -26.18 -5.61
C HIS A 841 -9.48 -24.95 -5.13
N CYS A 842 -8.77 -24.06 -4.42
CA CYS A 842 -9.28 -22.84 -3.84
C CYS A 842 -8.83 -21.62 -4.65
N THR A 843 -9.69 -20.61 -4.74
CA THR A 843 -9.33 -19.26 -5.22
C THR A 843 -8.56 -18.46 -4.17
N GLY A 844 -8.51 -18.95 -2.92
CA GLY A 844 -7.91 -18.25 -1.78
C GLY A 844 -8.89 -17.32 -1.06
N SER A 845 -10.11 -17.12 -1.59
CA SER A 845 -11.15 -16.26 -1.01
C SER A 845 -12.19 -17.02 -0.16
N GLU A 846 -12.18 -18.35 -0.20
CA GLU A 846 -13.22 -19.18 0.41
C GLU A 846 -13.23 -19.08 1.95
N MET A 847 -14.41 -19.05 2.55
CA MET A 847 -14.57 -19.09 4.02
C MET A 847 -14.27 -20.47 4.64
N SER A 848 -14.07 -21.51 3.82
CA SER A 848 -13.98 -22.89 4.26
C SER A 848 -13.42 -23.80 3.15
N ILE A 849 -12.52 -24.73 3.51
CA ILE A 849 -11.96 -25.72 2.58
C ILE A 849 -13.03 -26.66 1.99
N GLN A 850 -14.16 -26.82 2.70
CA GLN A 850 -15.33 -27.56 2.22
C GLN A 850 -16.12 -26.82 1.10
N HIS A 851 -15.89 -25.52 0.91
CA HIS A 851 -16.51 -24.71 -0.15
C HIS A 851 -15.65 -24.59 -1.42
N CYS A 852 -14.33 -24.86 -1.34
CA CYS A 852 -13.47 -24.87 -2.52
C CYS A 852 -13.91 -25.93 -3.54
N ARG A 853 -13.51 -25.74 -4.80
CA ARG A 853 -13.77 -26.73 -5.86
C ARG A 853 -13.10 -28.05 -5.47
N ARG A 854 -13.81 -29.17 -5.63
CA ARG A 854 -13.34 -30.50 -5.23
C ARG A 854 -13.93 -31.60 -6.09
N ASN A 855 -13.29 -32.77 -6.11
CA ASN A 855 -13.86 -33.95 -6.74
C ASN A 855 -15.11 -34.45 -5.99
N THR A 856 -16.05 -35.03 -6.73
CA THR A 856 -17.27 -35.66 -6.17
C THR A 856 -16.98 -37.01 -5.54
N ASN A 857 -16.16 -37.82 -6.20
CA ASN A 857 -15.60 -39.06 -5.67
C ASN A 857 -14.18 -38.78 -5.15
N VAL A 858 -13.79 -39.41 -4.04
CA VAL A 858 -12.40 -39.33 -3.58
C VAL A 858 -11.50 -40.08 -4.56
N TYR A 859 -10.48 -39.41 -5.08
CA TYR A 859 -9.43 -39.99 -5.90
C TYR A 859 -8.08 -39.42 -5.45
N CYS A 860 -7.26 -40.25 -4.83
CA CYS A 860 -5.93 -39.92 -4.35
C CYS A 860 -5.03 -41.16 -4.54
N PRO A 861 -4.57 -41.46 -5.77
CA PRO A 861 -3.86 -42.71 -6.11
C PRO A 861 -2.52 -42.91 -5.39
N ARG A 862 -2.05 -41.92 -4.63
CA ARG A 862 -0.85 -41.96 -3.79
C ARG A 862 -1.12 -41.61 -2.31
N GLY A 863 -2.39 -41.47 -1.91
CA GLY A 863 -2.79 -40.95 -0.59
C GLY A 863 -2.94 -41.99 0.51
N GLY A 864 -2.59 -41.59 1.73
CA GLY A 864 -2.59 -42.43 2.94
C GLY A 864 -1.22 -42.48 3.62
N GLU A 865 -1.23 -42.66 4.94
CA GLU A 865 -0.08 -42.96 5.84
C GLU A 865 1.24 -42.17 5.64
N GLY A 866 1.20 -41.01 4.98
CA GLY A 866 2.35 -40.14 4.76
C GLY A 866 2.14 -39.06 3.71
N ARG A 867 1.25 -39.32 2.74
CA ARG A 867 0.80 -38.34 1.73
C ARG A 867 -0.64 -37.93 1.99
N ALA A 868 -0.78 -36.98 2.90
CA ALA A 868 -1.96 -36.16 3.06
C ALA A 868 -1.52 -34.71 3.26
N ALA A 869 -2.40 -33.77 2.97
CA ALA A 869 -2.12 -32.35 3.11
C ALA A 869 -1.79 -31.97 4.56
N GLY A 870 -0.92 -30.98 4.70
CA GLY A 870 -0.63 -30.29 5.96
C GLY A 870 -0.44 -28.80 5.73
N VAL A 871 -0.44 -28.04 6.82
CA VAL A 871 -0.20 -26.59 6.80
C VAL A 871 0.72 -26.18 7.96
N THR A 872 1.37 -25.04 7.80
CA THR A 872 1.89 -24.22 8.89
C THR A 872 1.27 -22.84 8.76
N CYS A 873 0.71 -22.30 9.83
CA CYS A 873 0.01 -21.01 9.87
C CYS A 873 0.81 -19.94 10.64
N VAL A 874 0.63 -18.67 10.29
CA VAL A 874 1.30 -17.51 10.88
C VAL A 874 0.37 -16.29 10.92
N GLU A 875 0.49 -15.46 11.96
CA GLU A 875 -0.34 -14.25 12.13
C GLU A 875 -0.01 -13.12 11.14
N ALA A 876 1.17 -13.14 10.50
CA ALA A 876 1.66 -12.10 9.60
C ALA A 876 2.39 -12.73 8.40
N ALA A 877 2.26 -12.10 7.22
CA ALA A 877 2.88 -12.52 5.96
C ALA A 877 3.47 -11.30 5.20
N PRO A 878 4.45 -11.49 4.30
CA PRO A 878 4.88 -10.47 3.33
C PRO A 878 3.78 -10.21 2.29
N ASP A 879 3.93 -9.22 1.43
CA ASP A 879 2.97 -8.86 0.38
C ASP A 879 3.75 -8.13 -0.73
N LEU A 880 3.92 -8.73 -1.92
CA LEU A 880 4.84 -8.24 -2.95
C LEU A 880 4.15 -7.54 -4.11
N VAL A 881 4.39 -6.24 -4.25
CA VAL A 881 3.85 -5.43 -5.36
C VAL A 881 4.95 -4.90 -6.26
N VAL A 882 4.74 -5.01 -7.57
CA VAL A 882 5.63 -4.46 -8.59
C VAL A 882 5.34 -2.97 -8.80
N ASP A 883 6.38 -2.13 -8.79
CA ASP A 883 6.29 -0.69 -9.07
C ASP A 883 5.92 -0.44 -10.55
N SER A 884 4.61 -0.40 -10.83
CA SER A 884 4.05 -0.23 -12.17
C SER A 884 4.44 1.10 -12.83
N GLN A 885 4.71 2.15 -12.06
CA GLN A 885 5.14 3.45 -12.59
C GLN A 885 6.59 3.38 -13.06
N LEU A 886 7.50 2.85 -12.23
CA LEU A 886 8.91 2.68 -12.59
C LEU A 886 9.07 1.82 -13.87
N VAL A 887 8.26 0.77 -14.01
CA VAL A 887 8.25 -0.07 -15.23
C VAL A 887 7.85 0.74 -16.46
N GLN A 888 6.82 1.61 -16.36
CA GLN A 888 6.37 2.46 -17.47
C GLN A 888 7.43 3.49 -17.88
N GLU A 889 8.05 4.14 -16.90
CA GLU A 889 9.00 5.24 -17.11
C GLU A 889 10.37 4.77 -17.62
N THR A 890 10.75 3.53 -17.32
CA THR A 890 12.07 2.98 -17.68
C THR A 890 12.08 2.01 -18.86
N ALA A 891 10.97 1.89 -19.59
CA ALA A 891 10.85 0.97 -20.73
C ALA A 891 11.51 1.50 -22.02
N TYR A 892 12.43 0.74 -22.61
CA TYR A 892 13.06 1.08 -23.90
C TYR A 892 13.54 -0.16 -24.69
N LEU A 893 13.98 0.06 -25.93
CA LEU A 893 14.57 -0.98 -26.80
C LEU A 893 16.10 -0.81 -26.91
N GLU A 894 16.84 -1.91 -26.81
CA GLU A 894 18.28 -2.00 -27.10
C GLU A 894 18.51 -3.08 -28.19
N ASP A 895 19.26 -2.76 -29.24
CA ASP A 895 19.77 -3.75 -30.20
C ASP A 895 21.21 -4.16 -29.79
N ARG A 896 21.34 -5.18 -28.93
CA ARG A 896 22.60 -5.58 -28.27
C ARG A 896 23.33 -6.68 -29.06
N PRO A 897 24.64 -6.56 -29.33
CA PRO A 897 25.39 -7.55 -30.11
C PRO A 897 25.64 -8.85 -29.32
N LEU A 898 25.65 -10.00 -30.01
CA LEU A 898 25.75 -11.32 -29.38
C LEU A 898 27.00 -11.49 -28.49
N HIS A 899 28.15 -10.89 -28.83
CA HIS A 899 29.35 -10.99 -28.01
C HIS A 899 29.21 -10.39 -26.59
N LEU A 900 28.18 -9.58 -26.33
CA LEU A 900 27.83 -9.03 -25.01
C LEU A 900 26.66 -9.76 -24.34
N LEU A 901 26.28 -10.95 -24.85
CA LEU A 901 25.10 -11.69 -24.42
C LEU A 901 25.39 -13.16 -24.04
N THR A 902 26.66 -13.56 -23.97
CA THR A 902 27.06 -14.94 -23.64
C THR A 902 26.48 -15.40 -22.30
N CYS A 903 26.59 -14.59 -21.25
CA CYS A 903 25.99 -14.86 -19.94
C CYS A 903 24.47 -15.05 -20.01
N ALA A 904 23.77 -14.09 -20.60
CA ALA A 904 22.32 -14.17 -20.82
C ALA A 904 21.89 -15.38 -21.68
N GLN A 905 22.76 -15.94 -22.52
CA GLN A 905 22.49 -17.18 -23.26
C GLN A 905 22.74 -18.43 -22.40
N GLU A 906 23.74 -18.45 -21.52
CA GLU A 906 23.95 -19.50 -20.52
C GLU A 906 22.80 -19.54 -19.50
N GLU A 907 22.27 -18.37 -19.13
CA GLU A 907 21.14 -18.17 -18.23
C GLU A 907 19.75 -18.36 -18.90
N ASN A 908 19.70 -18.62 -20.21
CA ASN A 908 18.46 -18.79 -21.01
C ASN A 908 17.56 -17.54 -21.11
N CYS A 909 18.08 -16.34 -20.84
CA CYS A 909 17.38 -15.06 -20.91
C CYS A 909 17.12 -14.54 -22.35
N LEU A 910 17.40 -15.33 -23.38
CA LEU A 910 17.20 -14.98 -24.78
C LEU A 910 16.15 -15.91 -25.41
N SER A 911 15.45 -15.43 -26.44
CA SER A 911 14.48 -16.25 -27.16
C SER A 911 15.15 -17.50 -27.76
N SER A 912 14.38 -18.58 -27.92
CA SER A 912 14.87 -19.84 -28.51
C SER A 912 15.48 -19.71 -29.92
N SER A 913 15.36 -18.57 -30.61
CA SER A 913 16.07 -18.32 -31.87
C SER A 913 17.54 -17.93 -31.68
N ALA A 914 17.93 -17.35 -30.54
CA ALA A 914 19.32 -16.97 -30.24
C ALA A 914 20.27 -18.17 -30.26
N ALA A 915 19.82 -19.32 -29.76
CA ALA A 915 20.54 -20.59 -29.79
C ALA A 915 20.79 -21.15 -31.22
N ARG A 916 20.19 -20.55 -32.26
CA ARG A 916 20.41 -20.88 -33.69
C ARG A 916 21.17 -19.80 -34.47
N MET A 917 21.62 -18.72 -33.82
CA MET A 917 22.38 -17.65 -34.46
C MET A 917 23.88 -18.00 -34.59
N HIS A 918 24.59 -17.27 -35.45
CA HIS A 918 26.03 -17.47 -35.67
C HIS A 918 26.87 -16.65 -34.67
N TRP A 919 26.91 -17.11 -33.42
CA TRP A 919 27.75 -16.52 -32.37
C TRP A 919 29.23 -16.41 -32.81
N PRO A 920 29.92 -15.29 -32.53
CA PRO A 920 29.50 -14.13 -31.74
C PRO A 920 28.89 -12.98 -32.56
N TYR A 921 28.44 -13.22 -33.81
CA TYR A 921 28.04 -12.18 -34.77
C TYR A 921 26.51 -12.00 -34.88
N GLY A 922 26.06 -10.74 -34.91
CA GLY A 922 24.65 -10.37 -34.97
C GLY A 922 24.20 -9.67 -33.69
N HIS A 923 22.90 -9.34 -33.62
CA HIS A 923 22.29 -8.60 -32.51
C HIS A 923 20.97 -9.27 -32.07
N ARG A 924 20.57 -9.05 -30.82
CA ARG A 924 19.22 -9.30 -30.29
C ARG A 924 18.56 -7.96 -29.98
N ARG A 925 17.26 -7.87 -30.19
CA ARG A 925 16.45 -6.73 -29.76
C ARG A 925 15.81 -7.02 -28.42
N LEU A 926 16.14 -6.20 -27.43
CA LEU A 926 15.78 -6.40 -26.04
C LEU A 926 14.84 -5.26 -25.60
N LEU A 927 13.64 -5.62 -25.14
CA LEU A 927 12.72 -4.71 -24.46
C LEU A 927 13.10 -4.65 -22.99
N ARG A 928 13.89 -3.65 -22.61
CA ARG A 928 14.34 -3.39 -21.25
C ARG A 928 13.34 -2.55 -20.47
N PHE A 929 13.34 -2.73 -19.15
CA PHE A 929 12.56 -1.98 -18.15
C PHE A 929 13.17 -2.27 -16.78
N SER A 930 12.89 -1.47 -15.76
CA SER A 930 13.28 -1.77 -14.37
C SER A 930 12.11 -2.38 -13.62
N SER A 931 12.33 -3.44 -12.84
CA SER A 931 11.33 -3.96 -11.90
C SER A 931 11.78 -3.70 -10.46
N ARG A 932 11.04 -2.87 -9.73
CA ARG A 932 11.11 -2.79 -8.27
C ARG A 932 10.01 -3.66 -7.68
N ILE A 933 10.36 -4.48 -6.70
CA ILE A 933 9.45 -5.34 -5.95
C ILE A 933 9.44 -4.84 -4.51
N MET A 934 8.29 -4.36 -4.05
CA MET A 934 8.09 -3.76 -2.72
C MET A 934 7.41 -4.77 -1.80
N ASN A 935 7.94 -4.95 -0.58
CA ASN A 935 7.24 -5.73 0.45
C ASN A 935 6.34 -4.81 1.28
N VAL A 936 5.07 -4.71 0.89
CA VAL A 936 4.05 -3.87 1.55
C VAL A 936 3.32 -4.58 2.71
N GLY A 937 3.72 -5.82 3.02
CA GLY A 937 3.05 -6.70 3.98
C GLY A 937 3.41 -6.45 5.45
N GLN A 938 3.31 -7.51 6.26
CA GLN A 938 3.52 -7.48 7.71
C GLN A 938 4.74 -8.29 8.19
N ALA A 939 5.37 -9.09 7.31
CA ALA A 939 6.54 -9.90 7.64
C ALA A 939 7.62 -9.81 6.56
N ASP A 940 8.88 -10.09 6.89
CA ASP A 940 9.97 -10.15 5.92
C ASP A 940 9.68 -11.24 4.87
N PHE A 941 9.80 -10.92 3.59
CA PHE A 941 9.80 -11.92 2.53
C PHE A 941 11.08 -12.75 2.60
N ARG A 942 10.98 -14.08 2.42
CA ARG A 942 12.10 -15.03 2.56
C ARG A 942 12.05 -16.07 1.45
N PRO A 943 13.20 -16.46 0.86
CA PRO A 943 13.25 -17.61 -0.04
C PRO A 943 12.90 -18.90 0.70
N ARG A 944 12.18 -19.80 0.03
CA ARG A 944 11.82 -21.13 0.56
C ARG A 944 12.98 -22.12 0.56
N ALA A 945 13.95 -21.97 -0.34
CA ALA A 945 15.15 -22.80 -0.39
C ALA A 945 16.12 -22.43 0.74
N SER A 946 16.64 -23.44 1.45
CA SER A 946 17.69 -23.23 2.45
C SER A 946 19.05 -22.95 1.78
N ARG A 947 19.98 -22.42 2.57
CA ARG A 947 21.27 -21.85 2.10
C ARG A 947 22.14 -22.85 1.35
N GLU A 948 21.98 -24.14 1.64
CA GLU A 948 22.63 -25.27 1.00
C GLU A 948 22.07 -25.63 -0.40
N ASP A 949 20.83 -25.23 -0.71
CA ASP A 949 20.19 -25.41 -2.01
C ASP A 949 20.39 -24.19 -2.95
N TRP A 950 20.98 -23.09 -2.46
CA TRP A 950 21.22 -21.88 -3.25
C TRP A 950 22.29 -22.10 -4.32
N VAL A 951 22.03 -21.65 -5.54
CA VAL A 951 22.91 -21.85 -6.70
C VAL A 951 23.83 -20.63 -6.88
N TRP A 952 25.15 -20.84 -6.92
CA TRP A 952 26.09 -19.78 -7.32
C TRP A 952 26.00 -19.53 -8.82
N HIS A 953 25.85 -18.28 -9.24
CA HIS A 953 25.93 -17.93 -10.65
C HIS A 953 27.17 -17.13 -11.03
N GLN A 954 27.87 -17.61 -12.07
CA GLN A 954 29.22 -17.16 -12.41
C GLN A 954 29.24 -15.78 -13.07
N CYS A 955 28.17 -15.40 -13.76
CA CYS A 955 28.02 -14.09 -14.40
C CYS A 955 27.70 -12.99 -13.38
N HIS A 956 26.73 -13.22 -12.51
CA HIS A 956 26.32 -12.26 -11.47
C HIS A 956 27.20 -12.27 -10.21
N ARG A 957 28.05 -13.30 -10.03
CA ARG A 957 29.03 -13.46 -8.93
C ARG A 957 28.40 -13.39 -7.53
N HIS A 958 27.20 -13.93 -7.40
CA HIS A 958 26.53 -14.14 -6.13
C HIS A 958 25.70 -15.44 -6.17
N TYR A 959 25.14 -15.79 -5.02
CA TYR A 959 24.21 -16.91 -4.90
C TYR A 959 22.79 -16.45 -5.18
N HIS A 960 22.04 -17.26 -5.93
CA HIS A 960 20.62 -17.06 -6.14
C HIS A 960 19.83 -17.99 -5.23
N SER A 961 18.88 -17.43 -4.47
CA SER A 961 18.06 -18.17 -3.50
C SER A 961 16.75 -18.70 -4.07
N ILE A 962 16.44 -18.32 -5.32
CA ILE A 962 15.31 -18.81 -6.11
C ILE A 962 15.66 -18.76 -7.61
N GLU A 963 15.22 -19.78 -8.36
CA GLU A 963 15.53 -19.96 -9.79
C GLU A 963 14.69 -19.03 -10.68
N VAL A 964 13.40 -18.88 -10.39
CA VAL A 964 12.49 -17.94 -11.09
C VAL A 964 11.59 -17.25 -10.06
N PHE A 965 11.81 -15.95 -9.84
CA PHE A 965 10.96 -15.12 -8.96
C PHE A 965 9.95 -14.27 -9.75
N THR A 966 10.27 -13.92 -11.00
CA THR A 966 9.37 -13.13 -11.86
C THR A 966 9.32 -13.65 -13.30
N HIS A 967 8.12 -13.75 -13.87
CA HIS A 967 7.91 -13.89 -15.32
C HIS A 967 7.70 -12.52 -15.98
N TYR A 968 8.22 -12.37 -17.20
CA TYR A 968 8.07 -11.17 -18.04
C TYR A 968 7.42 -11.57 -19.36
N ASP A 969 6.12 -11.35 -19.50
CA ASP A 969 5.34 -11.83 -20.62
C ASP A 969 4.93 -10.72 -21.57
N LEU A 970 5.08 -10.96 -22.87
CA LEU A 970 4.44 -10.18 -23.91
C LEU A 970 3.31 -11.00 -24.53
N LEU A 971 2.08 -10.55 -24.33
CA LEU A 971 0.84 -11.22 -24.73
C LEU A 971 0.17 -10.47 -25.89
N THR A 972 -0.57 -11.16 -26.75
CA THR A 972 -1.57 -10.49 -27.61
C THR A 972 -2.73 -9.95 -26.77
N LEU A 973 -3.55 -9.08 -27.37
CA LEU A 973 -4.84 -8.65 -26.79
C LEU A 973 -5.87 -9.80 -26.61
N ASN A 974 -5.53 -11.03 -27.02
CA ASN A 974 -6.30 -12.25 -26.77
C ASN A 974 -5.67 -13.11 -25.65
N GLY A 975 -4.72 -12.55 -24.86
CA GLY A 975 -4.01 -13.25 -23.78
C GLY A 975 -2.97 -14.29 -24.22
N THR A 976 -2.71 -14.44 -25.52
CA THR A 976 -1.75 -15.46 -26.01
C THR A 976 -0.32 -14.95 -25.95
N LYS A 977 0.56 -15.61 -25.19
CA LYS A 977 1.99 -15.27 -25.12
C LYS A 977 2.67 -15.32 -26.50
N VAL A 978 3.39 -14.25 -26.86
CA VAL A 978 4.15 -14.13 -28.12
C VAL A 978 5.66 -14.02 -27.90
N ALA A 979 6.07 -13.50 -26.74
CA ALA A 979 7.44 -13.58 -26.26
C ALA A 979 7.44 -13.77 -24.75
N GLU A 980 8.48 -14.44 -24.27
CA GLU A 980 8.72 -14.70 -22.85
C GLU A 980 10.12 -14.18 -22.54
N GLY A 981 10.20 -13.39 -21.48
CA GLY A 981 11.42 -13.11 -20.74
C GLY A 981 11.24 -13.58 -19.31
N HIS A 982 12.35 -13.73 -18.62
CA HIS A 982 12.37 -13.90 -17.17
C HIS A 982 13.71 -13.35 -16.71
N LYS A 983 13.75 -12.79 -15.50
CA LYS A 983 15.04 -12.56 -14.86
C LYS A 983 15.50 -13.91 -14.31
N ALA A 984 16.46 -14.52 -15.01
CA ALA A 984 17.02 -15.80 -14.61
C ALA A 984 17.73 -15.67 -13.27
N SER A 985 17.11 -16.27 -12.25
CA SER A 985 17.61 -16.49 -10.90
C SER A 985 17.96 -15.22 -10.09
N PHE A 986 17.48 -15.20 -8.85
CA PHE A 986 17.37 -13.98 -8.05
C PHE A 986 18.22 -13.99 -6.79
N CYS A 987 18.88 -12.85 -6.59
CA CYS A 987 19.14 -12.28 -5.29
C CYS A 987 17.83 -11.74 -4.70
N LEU A 988 17.66 -11.81 -3.38
CA LEU A 988 16.63 -11.05 -2.68
C LEU A 988 17.33 -10.17 -1.65
N GLU A 989 17.35 -8.86 -1.87
CA GLU A 989 17.97 -7.90 -0.94
C GLU A 989 17.25 -6.56 -0.80
N ASP A 990 17.53 -5.86 0.30
CA ASP A 990 16.97 -4.54 0.57
C ASP A 990 17.72 -3.46 -0.24
N THR A 991 17.45 -3.36 -1.54
CA THR A 991 18.10 -2.37 -2.43
C THR A 991 17.87 -0.93 -1.94
N TYR A 992 16.71 -0.64 -1.35
CA TYR A 992 16.44 0.57 -0.58
C TYR A 992 15.33 0.32 0.47
N CYS A 993 15.37 1.07 1.55
CA CYS A 993 14.30 1.17 2.55
C CYS A 993 14.00 2.65 2.79
N PRO A 994 12.72 3.05 2.97
CA PRO A 994 12.34 4.39 3.43
C PRO A 994 13.00 4.77 4.77
N GLU A 995 12.98 6.06 5.09
CA GLU A 995 13.55 6.58 6.32
C GLU A 995 12.90 5.98 7.57
N GLY A 996 13.70 5.81 8.62
CA GLY A 996 13.32 5.05 9.82
C GLY A 996 13.42 3.52 9.67
N LEU A 997 13.58 2.98 8.46
CA LEU A 997 13.82 1.55 8.23
C LEU A 997 15.30 1.27 7.89
N HIS A 998 15.75 0.06 8.19
CA HIS A 998 17.14 -0.37 7.99
C HIS A 998 17.21 -1.64 7.14
N LYS A 999 18.10 -1.60 6.15
CA LYS A 999 18.45 -2.75 5.32
C LYS A 999 18.97 -3.92 6.17
N ARG A 1000 18.47 -5.12 5.89
CA ARG A 1000 18.73 -6.37 6.62
C ARG A 1000 19.26 -7.47 5.71
N TYR A 1001 18.75 -7.55 4.48
CA TYR A 1001 19.08 -8.57 3.49
C TYR A 1001 20.07 -8.05 2.47
N ALA A 1002 21.00 -8.92 2.08
CA ALA A 1002 22.09 -8.63 1.15
C ALA A 1002 22.66 -9.93 0.58
N CYS A 1003 22.92 -9.95 -0.73
CA CYS A 1003 23.35 -11.18 -1.43
C CYS A 1003 24.87 -11.37 -1.46
N TYR A 1004 25.64 -10.30 -1.24
CA TYR A 1004 27.10 -10.36 -1.17
C TYR A 1004 27.60 -11.19 0.02
N ASN A 1005 28.81 -11.74 -0.08
CA ASN A 1005 29.46 -12.59 0.94
C ASN A 1005 28.62 -13.81 1.42
N LEU A 1006 27.66 -14.27 0.61
CA LEU A 1006 26.66 -15.28 1.01
C LEU A 1006 25.93 -14.81 2.30
N GLY A 1007 25.33 -13.63 2.24
CA GLY A 1007 24.51 -13.06 3.31
C GLY A 1007 23.19 -13.82 3.55
N GLN A 1008 22.26 -13.20 4.28
CA GLN A 1008 20.87 -13.66 4.30
C GLN A 1008 20.11 -12.92 3.20
N GLN A 1009 19.21 -13.64 2.51
CA GLN A 1009 18.39 -13.10 1.43
C GLN A 1009 16.92 -13.02 1.85
N GLY A 1010 16.22 -12.03 1.31
CA GLY A 1010 14.85 -11.66 1.64
C GLY A 1010 14.57 -10.20 1.29
N ILE A 1011 13.35 -9.73 1.57
CA ILE A 1011 12.96 -8.31 1.44
C ILE A 1011 12.24 -7.92 2.73
N SER A 1012 12.79 -6.97 3.50
CA SER A 1012 12.20 -6.54 4.77
C SER A 1012 10.92 -5.74 4.55
N VAL A 1013 10.05 -5.75 5.56
CA VAL A 1013 8.78 -4.98 5.55
C VAL A 1013 9.05 -3.49 5.27
N GLY A 1014 8.35 -2.93 4.28
CA GLY A 1014 8.48 -1.54 3.84
C GLY A 1014 9.72 -1.26 2.97
N CYS A 1015 10.65 -2.20 2.84
CA CYS A 1015 11.78 -2.11 1.92
C CYS A 1015 11.43 -2.66 0.53
N TRP A 1016 12.33 -2.44 -0.43
CA TRP A 1016 12.18 -2.96 -1.78
C TRP A 1016 13.48 -3.38 -2.44
N ASP A 1017 13.38 -4.43 -3.24
CA ASP A 1017 14.41 -4.89 -4.16
C ASP A 1017 14.23 -4.17 -5.52
N THR A 1018 15.30 -3.74 -6.19
CA THR A 1018 15.22 -2.93 -7.41
C THR A 1018 16.17 -3.43 -8.51
N TYR A 1019 15.62 -4.28 -9.36
CA TYR A 1019 16.24 -4.79 -10.57
C TYR A 1019 16.15 -3.75 -11.70
N ARG A 1020 17.18 -2.88 -11.78
CA ARG A 1020 17.28 -1.81 -12.77
C ARG A 1020 17.43 -2.31 -14.21
N HIS A 1021 16.94 -1.52 -15.17
CA HIS A 1021 16.97 -1.82 -16.61
C HIS A 1021 18.34 -2.13 -17.22
N ASP A 1022 19.46 -1.72 -16.63
CA ASP A 1022 20.82 -1.79 -17.24
C ASP A 1022 21.50 -3.15 -17.10
N ILE A 1023 21.09 -3.95 -16.11
CA ILE A 1023 21.68 -5.26 -15.81
C ILE A 1023 21.25 -6.33 -16.82
N ASP A 1024 21.96 -7.46 -16.88
CA ASP A 1024 21.59 -8.55 -17.78
C ASP A 1024 20.32 -9.30 -17.34
N CYS A 1025 19.68 -9.98 -18.29
CA CYS A 1025 18.38 -10.66 -18.14
C CYS A 1025 17.21 -9.76 -17.72
N GLN A 1026 17.36 -8.43 -17.77
CA GLN A 1026 16.33 -7.47 -17.38
C GLN A 1026 15.52 -6.98 -18.59
N TRP A 1027 14.92 -7.93 -19.32
CA TRP A 1027 14.23 -7.65 -20.57
C TRP A 1027 13.26 -8.76 -21.00
N ILE A 1028 12.48 -8.48 -22.04
CA ILE A 1028 11.95 -9.50 -22.96
C ILE A 1028 12.74 -9.43 -24.27
N ASP A 1029 13.17 -10.57 -24.80
CA ASP A 1029 13.80 -10.64 -26.13
C ASP A 1029 12.71 -10.59 -27.22
N VAL A 1030 12.60 -9.44 -27.88
CA VAL A 1030 11.57 -9.14 -28.88
C VAL A 1030 12.08 -9.25 -30.32
N THR A 1031 13.24 -9.90 -30.54
CA THR A 1031 13.86 -10.05 -31.87
C THR A 1031 12.95 -10.73 -32.89
N ASP A 1032 12.17 -11.73 -32.46
CA ASP A 1032 11.24 -12.48 -33.32
C ASP A 1032 9.82 -11.89 -33.34
N VAL A 1033 9.56 -10.84 -32.55
CA VAL A 1033 8.24 -10.21 -32.41
C VAL A 1033 8.02 -9.21 -33.54
N ARG A 1034 6.79 -9.18 -34.07
CA ARG A 1034 6.40 -8.24 -35.13
C ARG A 1034 5.92 -6.91 -34.54
N PRO A 1035 5.93 -5.81 -35.31
CA PRO A 1035 5.21 -4.60 -34.92
C PRO A 1035 3.73 -4.88 -34.67
N GLY A 1036 3.15 -4.27 -33.63
CA GLY A 1036 1.78 -4.55 -33.19
C GLY A 1036 1.43 -3.90 -31.84
N GLU A 1037 0.24 -4.25 -31.34
CA GLU A 1037 -0.20 -3.93 -29.98
C GLU A 1037 -0.34 -5.21 -29.15
N TYR A 1038 0.11 -5.10 -27.90
CA TYR A 1038 0.36 -6.20 -26.98
C TYR A 1038 -0.01 -5.77 -25.56
N ILE A 1039 -0.27 -6.74 -24.70
CA ILE A 1039 -0.23 -6.53 -23.24
C ILE A 1039 1.17 -6.97 -22.78
N PHE A 1040 1.86 -6.09 -22.07
CA PHE A 1040 3.10 -6.42 -21.38
C PHE A 1040 2.75 -6.71 -19.91
N GLN A 1041 3.21 -7.85 -19.38
CA GLN A 1041 2.90 -8.32 -18.03
C GLN A 1041 4.19 -8.66 -17.27
N VAL A 1042 4.26 -8.25 -16.01
CA VAL A 1042 5.23 -8.75 -15.01
C VAL A 1042 4.44 -9.45 -13.93
N GLU A 1043 4.90 -10.62 -13.51
CA GLU A 1043 4.26 -11.42 -12.45
C GLU A 1043 5.32 -11.87 -11.45
N VAL A 1044 5.16 -11.56 -10.15
CA VAL A 1044 6.07 -11.96 -9.07
C VAL A 1044 5.52 -13.14 -8.27
N ASN A 1045 6.41 -14.05 -7.81
CA ASN A 1045 6.04 -15.34 -7.19
C ASN A 1045 5.04 -16.17 -8.03
N PRO A 1046 5.24 -16.35 -9.35
CA PRO A 1046 4.25 -16.95 -10.27
C PRO A 1046 3.90 -18.42 -9.95
N SER A 1047 4.73 -19.14 -9.17
CA SER A 1047 4.45 -20.51 -8.75
C SER A 1047 3.64 -20.61 -7.45
N LEU A 1048 3.46 -19.48 -6.73
CA LEU A 1048 2.84 -19.41 -5.41
C LEU A 1048 3.50 -20.36 -4.37
N ASP A 1049 4.80 -20.62 -4.53
CA ASP A 1049 5.58 -21.50 -3.65
C ASP A 1049 5.95 -20.85 -2.30
N MET A 1050 5.82 -19.54 -2.21
CA MET A 1050 6.08 -18.73 -1.01
C MET A 1050 4.79 -18.02 -0.58
N ALA A 1051 4.63 -17.84 0.73
CA ALA A 1051 3.43 -17.30 1.34
C ALA A 1051 3.41 -15.77 1.34
N GLU A 1052 2.26 -15.19 0.99
CA GLU A 1052 2.01 -13.76 1.00
C GLU A 1052 0.61 -13.44 1.57
N SER A 1053 0.36 -12.18 1.91
CA SER A 1053 -0.87 -11.70 2.55
C SER A 1053 -2.00 -11.41 1.54
N ASP A 1054 -1.59 -11.15 0.30
CA ASP A 1054 -2.40 -11.08 -0.92
C ASP A 1054 -1.59 -11.75 -2.05
N PHE A 1055 -2.25 -12.09 -3.16
CA PHE A 1055 -1.63 -12.63 -4.37
C PHE A 1055 -2.21 -12.00 -5.66
N GLN A 1056 -3.19 -11.10 -5.55
CA GLN A 1056 -3.93 -10.54 -6.70
C GLN A 1056 -3.20 -9.34 -7.33
N ASN A 1057 -2.37 -8.70 -6.52
CA ASN A 1057 -1.50 -7.55 -6.79
C ASN A 1057 -0.09 -7.95 -7.28
N ASN A 1058 0.27 -9.24 -7.23
CA ASN A 1058 1.53 -9.79 -7.76
C ASN A 1058 1.70 -9.63 -9.29
N VAL A 1059 0.59 -9.44 -10.01
CA VAL A 1059 0.58 -9.23 -11.46
C VAL A 1059 0.55 -7.73 -11.74
N MET A 1060 1.33 -7.27 -12.71
CA MET A 1060 1.36 -5.88 -13.20
C MET A 1060 1.22 -5.91 -14.72
N ARG A 1061 0.33 -5.07 -15.29
CA ARG A 1061 0.05 -5.01 -16.74
C ARG A 1061 0.20 -3.60 -17.31
N CYS A 1062 0.68 -3.52 -18.54
CA CYS A 1062 0.79 -2.31 -19.35
C CYS A 1062 0.26 -2.56 -20.78
N ARG A 1063 -0.34 -1.55 -21.43
CA ARG A 1063 -0.46 -1.57 -22.90
C ARG A 1063 0.93 -1.35 -23.49
N CYS A 1064 1.34 -2.26 -24.38
CA CYS A 1064 2.60 -2.18 -25.11
C CYS A 1064 2.30 -1.97 -26.60
N LYS A 1065 2.80 -0.87 -27.17
CA LYS A 1065 2.74 -0.61 -28.62
C LYS A 1065 4.15 -0.61 -29.19
N TYR A 1066 4.42 -1.55 -30.09
CA TYR A 1066 5.74 -1.74 -30.71
C TYR A 1066 5.64 -1.42 -32.21
N ASP A 1067 6.34 -0.39 -32.69
CA ASP A 1067 6.27 0.04 -34.10
C ASP A 1067 7.37 -0.56 -35.00
N GLY A 1068 8.27 -1.38 -34.43
CA GLY A 1068 9.42 -1.96 -35.13
C GLY A 1068 10.71 -1.14 -35.02
N ALA A 1069 10.67 0.05 -34.42
CA ALA A 1069 11.83 0.87 -34.08
C ALA A 1069 11.78 1.42 -32.64
N ARG A 1070 10.58 1.57 -32.06
CA ARG A 1070 10.30 2.10 -30.73
C ARG A 1070 9.22 1.27 -30.04
N VAL A 1071 9.20 1.35 -28.72
CA VAL A 1071 8.14 0.83 -27.86
C VAL A 1071 7.48 1.99 -27.11
N TYR A 1072 6.19 1.87 -26.82
CA TYR A 1072 5.45 2.76 -25.93
C TYR A 1072 4.73 1.92 -24.88
N MET A 1073 5.00 2.19 -23.60
CA MET A 1073 4.25 1.63 -22.47
C MET A 1073 3.28 2.67 -21.94
N PHE A 1074 2.03 2.29 -21.72
CA PHE A 1074 1.00 3.19 -21.19
C PHE A 1074 -0.06 2.42 -20.39
N GLY A 1075 -0.63 3.10 -19.39
CA GLY A 1075 -1.64 2.53 -18.50
C GLY A 1075 -1.10 1.41 -17.62
N CYS A 1076 0.17 1.47 -17.19
CA CYS A 1076 0.73 0.46 -16.30
C CYS A 1076 0.03 0.46 -14.91
N HIS A 1077 -0.31 -0.72 -14.39
CA HIS A 1077 -1.01 -0.90 -13.11
C HIS A 1077 -0.83 -2.31 -12.55
N ALA A 1078 -1.06 -2.50 -11.24
CA ALA A 1078 -1.25 -3.82 -10.64
C ALA A 1078 -2.61 -4.41 -11.08
N GLY A 1079 -2.68 -5.71 -11.37
CA GLY A 1079 -3.78 -6.39 -12.06
C GLY A 1079 -5.08 -6.59 -11.26
N ASP A 1080 -5.18 -5.96 -10.09
CA ASP A 1080 -6.40 -5.83 -9.29
C ASP A 1080 -6.74 -4.36 -8.95
N ALA A 1081 -6.03 -3.40 -9.55
CA ALA A 1081 -6.16 -1.97 -9.25
C ALA A 1081 -7.41 -1.32 -9.88
N TYR A 1082 -8.04 -1.94 -10.88
CA TYR A 1082 -9.30 -1.47 -11.46
C TYR A 1082 -10.49 -2.39 -11.16
N SER A 1083 -11.71 -1.98 -11.52
CA SER A 1083 -12.87 -2.87 -11.55
C SER A 1083 -12.82 -3.80 -12.77
N ALA A 1084 -13.52 -4.93 -12.70
CA ALA A 1084 -13.51 -5.93 -13.78
C ALA A 1084 -14.00 -5.36 -15.12
N GLU A 1085 -14.91 -4.38 -15.09
CA GLU A 1085 -15.39 -3.66 -16.26
C GLU A 1085 -14.35 -2.69 -16.86
N ALA A 1086 -13.48 -2.13 -16.03
CA ALA A 1086 -12.39 -1.26 -16.47
C ALA A 1086 -11.18 -2.05 -16.98
N GLU A 1087 -10.90 -3.23 -16.40
CA GLU A 1087 -9.93 -4.21 -16.95
C GLU A 1087 -10.38 -4.73 -18.34
N ASP A 1088 -11.65 -5.08 -18.51
CA ASP A 1088 -12.23 -5.53 -19.80
C ASP A 1088 -12.08 -4.44 -20.90
N LEU A 1089 -12.32 -3.17 -20.55
CA LEU A 1089 -12.05 -2.03 -21.43
C LEU A 1089 -10.56 -1.85 -21.73
N PHE A 1090 -9.68 -2.04 -20.75
CA PHE A 1090 -8.22 -1.95 -20.93
C PHE A 1090 -7.69 -3.00 -21.92
N ASP A 1091 -8.17 -4.24 -21.85
CA ASP A 1091 -7.77 -5.29 -22.79
C ASP A 1091 -8.38 -5.08 -24.19
N HIS A 1092 -9.67 -4.75 -24.28
CA HIS A 1092 -10.41 -4.80 -25.54
C HIS A 1092 -10.50 -3.48 -26.32
N GLN A 1093 -10.25 -2.32 -25.72
CA GLN A 1093 -10.39 -1.03 -26.43
C GLN A 1093 -9.15 -0.63 -27.24
N GLN A 1094 -9.24 -0.66 -28.58
CA GLN A 1094 -8.18 -0.21 -29.50
C GLN A 1094 -7.94 1.33 -29.53
N GLN A 1095 -8.63 2.09 -28.69
CA GLN A 1095 -8.56 3.55 -28.64
C GLN A 1095 -8.53 4.05 -27.19
N ILE A 1096 -7.34 4.09 -26.59
CA ILE A 1096 -7.09 5.06 -25.52
C ILE A 1096 -6.81 6.40 -26.18
N SER A 1097 -7.84 7.25 -26.28
CA SER A 1097 -7.64 8.69 -26.37
C SER A 1097 -7.23 9.21 -24.99
N ASN A 1098 -6.29 10.17 -24.92
CA ASN A 1098 -5.70 10.68 -23.68
C ASN A 1098 -6.64 11.60 -22.87
N ASN A 1099 -7.90 11.20 -22.68
CA ASN A 1099 -8.99 11.95 -22.05
C ASN A 1099 -9.68 11.13 -20.93
N PHE A 1100 -8.88 10.41 -20.13
CA PHE A 1100 -9.24 10.15 -18.74
C PHE A 1100 -8.33 11.04 -17.87
N LEU A 1101 -8.89 12.22 -17.57
CA LEU A 1101 -8.47 13.13 -16.50
C LEU A 1101 -9.16 12.72 -15.20
#